data_AF-A0A6C0G6N5-F1
#
_entry.id   AF-A0A6C0G6N5-F1
#
_cell.length_a   1.000
_cell.length_b   1.000
_cell.length_c   1.000
_cell.angle_alpha   90.00
_cell.angle_beta   90.00
_cell.angle_gamma   90.00
#
_symmetry.space_group_name_H-M   'P 1'
#
loop_
_entity.id
_entity.type
_entity.pdbx_description
1 polymer ?
#
loop_
_entity_poly.entity_id
_entity_poly.type
_entity_poly.pdbx_seq_one_letter_code
_entity_poly.pdbx_strand_id
1 'polypeptide(L)'
;MEQPMTAINPILDDIRVFLPRLTAACESMAKLLYQQLTDQTWQQFGDIVEGIDDLYRTLNAIQADMEHSIGFYALKEVLARTTVALSEQFQAMNQCMDNEDYVGASDRMKYELIASIEQLAAYVGEPTAVLEHRYVSNLTYFKAHYPQLYLQFSGRPREEVQYQLGYAKNGQPNLYIEHASACLYSQYDPAHEAQCWVESLGDRSGSKSHCMVFGFGFGYHVRAYADAYPEHWMYIYEPDEQVFQSAMSVVDFQSVLANMQVKEIRVGGSRLDRSQLFHRYLKYLKEEPATLALPVYNRIRAAEQAEFFTEMKNAIKSFDSLNVMCDRYGWQWVENELFNVVKCLHSPSIHELSGTMKEHIAVIAGAGPSLEADIETLRKLKEHAVIFAAGSTIQSLLHFGVPPHMIVAMDGTDDNYNAFKHVNTADIPLLFSPMVHHRIMESRVANMIHVSLKSDTVTLNLLQSGDEEPVFDATESVTGTAIQAAIYMGCQEIVFTGQDFSFPGASVYAPGAKHFSKQILDSTVEQAAMRIENVQGAMNPTNDSMMAVLEGVERIIAKYPNVRFTNTSQWGAKIKDTVWEPLSSVLERVRGTMLEGNSVSNRVSALPRYDEGRSAEISGRLDQLYEQLLANEQRLRKLDKILADLAALSRTNPNKCGKLMMDVNQEWHAIVHSLPFQALYVKVFRNEIIHMERDLPDAVQESSLIKRAELTRDVVRPLIQTLLAGTPALQRIIEEAIHRVNKEKQLFSTT
;
A
#
# COMPACT_ATOMS: atom_id res chain seq x y z
N MET A 1 26.16 34.48 6.47
CA MET A 1 25.32 35.27 5.55
C MET A 1 23.88 34.92 5.89
N GLU A 2 23.34 35.56 6.93
CA GLU A 2 21.90 35.49 7.21
C GLU A 2 21.17 36.26 6.11
N GLN A 3 20.21 35.60 5.48
CA GLN A 3 19.70 35.92 4.16
C GLN A 3 18.77 37.15 4.16
N PRO A 4 18.75 37.96 3.08
CA PRO A 4 17.90 39.16 2.93
C PRO A 4 16.38 38.93 3.10
N MET A 5 15.90 37.68 3.09
CA MET A 5 14.48 37.35 3.35
C MET A 5 14.00 37.76 4.75
N THR A 6 14.85 37.70 5.78
CA THR A 6 14.47 38.03 7.16
C THR A 6 14.21 39.52 7.37
N ALA A 7 14.78 40.39 6.53
CA ALA A 7 14.58 41.84 6.60
C ALA A 7 13.34 42.33 5.81
N ILE A 8 13.01 41.65 4.70
CA ILE A 8 11.90 42.03 3.81
C ILE A 8 10.54 41.56 4.34
N ASN A 9 10.48 40.37 4.96
CA ASN A 9 9.22 39.78 5.42
C ASN A 9 8.43 40.64 6.42
N PRO A 10 9.05 41.30 7.43
CA PRO A 10 8.33 42.22 8.32
C PRO A 10 7.70 43.39 7.58
N ILE A 11 8.41 43.98 6.62
CA ILE A 11 7.93 45.12 5.83
C ILE A 11 6.77 44.70 4.92
N LEU A 12 6.85 43.51 4.31
CA LEU A 12 5.73 42.95 3.55
C LEU A 12 4.52 42.69 4.45
N ASP A 13 4.71 42.29 5.71
CA ASP A 13 3.61 42.11 6.66
C ASP A 13 2.91 43.43 7.00
N ASP A 14 3.68 44.50 7.21
CA ASP A 14 3.14 45.86 7.42
C ASP A 14 2.32 46.32 6.20
N ILE A 15 2.83 46.08 4.99
CA ILE A 15 2.10 46.37 3.74
C ILE A 15 0.78 45.59 3.68
N ARG A 16 0.79 44.28 3.98
CA ARG A 16 -0.43 43.44 3.96
C ARG A 16 -1.50 43.94 4.93
N VAL A 17 -1.10 44.48 6.09
CA VAL A 17 -2.03 45.09 7.06
C VAL A 17 -2.51 46.47 6.60
N PHE A 18 -1.67 47.23 5.90
CA PHE A 18 -1.94 48.57 5.45
C PHE A 18 -2.90 48.64 4.26
N LEU A 19 -2.73 47.80 3.23
CA LEU A 19 -3.48 47.87 1.98
C LEU A 19 -5.01 47.85 2.16
N PRO A 20 -5.61 46.95 2.97
CA PRO A 20 -7.06 46.94 3.18
C PRO A 20 -7.59 48.23 3.85
N ARG A 21 -6.78 48.83 4.74
CA ARG A 21 -7.13 50.10 5.40
C ARG A 21 -7.10 51.25 4.39
N LEU A 22 -6.09 51.27 3.53
CA LEU A 22 -5.96 52.24 2.46
C LEU A 22 -7.11 52.14 1.47
N THR A 23 -7.49 50.91 1.05
CA THR A 23 -8.65 50.68 0.19
C THR A 23 -9.92 51.25 0.80
N ALA A 24 -10.23 50.92 2.07
CA ALA A 24 -11.42 51.42 2.75
C ALA A 24 -11.43 52.95 2.90
N ALA A 25 -10.26 53.56 3.14
CA ALA A 25 -10.12 55.02 3.18
C ALA A 25 -10.41 55.65 1.81
N CYS A 26 -9.87 55.08 0.73
CA CYS A 26 -10.15 55.52 -0.64
C CYS A 26 -11.63 55.37 -1.02
N GLU A 27 -12.28 54.25 -0.66
CA GLU A 27 -13.72 54.06 -0.89
C GLU A 27 -14.57 55.10 -0.16
N SER A 28 -14.20 55.44 1.07
CA SER A 28 -14.86 56.48 1.85
C SER A 28 -14.67 57.85 1.21
N MET A 29 -13.44 58.19 0.81
CA MET A 29 -13.11 59.46 0.19
C MET A 29 -13.78 59.65 -1.18
N ALA A 30 -13.79 58.63 -2.04
CA ALA A 30 -14.46 58.69 -3.33
C ALA A 30 -15.95 59.10 -3.19
N LYS A 31 -16.64 58.61 -2.14
CA LYS A 31 -18.03 59.01 -1.86
C LYS A 31 -18.16 60.47 -1.45
N LEU A 32 -17.18 61.01 -0.73
CA LEU A 32 -17.18 62.40 -0.24
C LEU A 32 -16.85 63.41 -1.35
N LEU A 33 -16.05 63.02 -2.35
CA LEU A 33 -15.67 63.88 -3.48
C LEU A 33 -16.85 64.26 -4.41
N TYR A 34 -17.98 63.54 -4.35
CA TYR A 34 -19.22 63.95 -5.03
C TYR A 34 -20.01 65.05 -4.29
N GLN A 35 -19.59 65.42 -3.08
CA GLN A 35 -20.24 66.42 -2.22
C GLN A 35 -19.41 67.70 -2.13
N GLN A 36 -19.98 68.77 -1.57
CA GLN A 36 -19.23 69.99 -1.31
C GLN A 36 -18.12 69.71 -0.29
N LEU A 37 -16.87 69.95 -0.67
CA LEU A 37 -15.70 69.67 0.17
C LEU A 37 -15.69 70.57 1.41
N THR A 38 -15.36 69.95 2.55
CA THR A 38 -15.16 70.62 3.84
C THR A 38 -13.69 70.55 4.24
N ASP A 39 -13.27 71.37 5.21
CA ASP A 39 -11.90 71.30 5.76
C ASP A 39 -11.55 69.89 6.27
N GLN A 40 -12.54 69.18 6.81
CA GLN A 40 -12.39 67.79 7.25
C GLN A 40 -12.16 66.82 6.07
N THR A 41 -12.81 67.05 4.93
CA THR A 41 -12.62 66.26 3.71
C THR A 41 -11.21 66.45 3.16
N TRP A 42 -10.70 67.69 3.17
CA TRP A 42 -9.32 67.99 2.75
C TRP A 42 -8.28 67.34 3.65
N GLN A 43 -8.50 67.34 4.96
CA GLN A 43 -7.62 66.64 5.91
C GLN A 43 -7.57 65.14 5.63
N GLN A 44 -8.73 64.50 5.47
CA GLN A 44 -8.81 63.07 5.14
C GLN A 44 -8.16 62.73 3.79
N PHE A 45 -8.27 63.61 2.80
CA PHE A 45 -7.61 63.42 1.51
C PHE A 45 -6.08 63.53 1.64
N GLY A 46 -5.60 64.48 2.45
CA GLY A 46 -4.18 64.62 2.79
C GLY A 46 -3.59 63.36 3.43
N ASP A 47 -4.30 62.77 4.40
CA ASP A 47 -3.89 61.52 5.06
C ASP A 47 -3.79 60.35 4.06
N ILE A 48 -4.70 60.27 3.07
CA ILE A 48 -4.66 59.25 2.01
C ILE A 48 -3.47 59.47 1.08
N VAL A 49 -3.20 60.72 0.68
CA VAL A 49 -2.05 61.10 -0.15
C VAL A 49 -0.74 60.71 0.52
N GLU A 50 -0.58 61.02 1.81
CA GLU A 50 0.58 60.64 2.61
C GLU A 50 0.73 59.11 2.67
N GLY A 51 -0.37 58.39 2.94
CA GLY A 51 -0.38 56.94 2.95
C GLY A 51 0.01 56.28 1.62
N ILE A 52 -0.37 56.86 0.48
CA ILE A 52 0.01 56.37 -0.85
C ILE A 52 1.48 56.65 -1.14
N ASP A 53 2.00 57.83 -0.78
CA ASP A 53 3.42 58.17 -0.93
C ASP A 53 4.31 57.26 -0.07
N ASP A 54 3.93 57.00 1.17
CA ASP A 54 4.63 56.06 2.05
C ASP A 54 4.63 54.63 1.49
N LEU A 55 3.49 54.16 0.98
CA LEU A 55 3.40 52.86 0.30
C LEU A 55 4.33 52.82 -0.92
N TYR A 56 4.31 53.85 -1.77
CA TYR A 56 5.16 53.92 -2.96
C TYR A 56 6.65 53.89 -2.62
N ARG A 57 7.08 54.66 -1.62
CA ARG A 57 8.48 54.66 -1.13
C ARG A 57 8.88 53.31 -0.57
N THR A 58 8.01 52.69 0.21
CA THR A 58 8.26 51.38 0.81
C THR A 58 8.38 50.29 -0.26
N LEU A 59 7.50 50.28 -1.26
CA LEU A 59 7.57 49.33 -2.38
C LEU A 59 8.87 49.46 -3.17
N ASN A 60 9.31 50.69 -3.46
CA ASN A 60 10.58 50.92 -4.16
C ASN A 60 11.80 50.50 -3.34
N ALA A 61 11.78 50.72 -2.03
CA ALA A 61 12.86 50.27 -1.13
C ALA A 61 12.97 48.74 -1.13
N ILE A 62 11.85 48.03 -0.97
CA ILE A 62 11.82 46.56 -1.02
C ILE A 62 12.28 46.04 -2.38
N GLN A 63 11.89 46.67 -3.48
CA GLN A 63 12.29 46.24 -4.83
C GLN A 63 13.81 46.28 -5.03
N ALA A 64 14.48 47.31 -4.51
CA ALA A 64 15.94 47.41 -4.55
C ALA A 64 16.60 46.28 -3.73
N ASP A 65 16.09 45.98 -2.55
CA ASP A 65 16.59 44.90 -1.69
C ASP A 65 16.29 43.50 -2.25
N MET A 66 15.21 43.36 -3.02
CA MET A 66 14.84 42.14 -3.74
C MET A 66 15.75 41.85 -4.94
N GLU A 67 16.50 42.83 -5.49
CA GLU A 67 17.35 42.59 -6.66
C GLU A 67 18.45 41.55 -6.43
N HIS A 68 18.82 41.34 -5.17
CA HIS A 68 19.88 40.41 -4.76
C HIS A 68 19.35 39.12 -4.11
N SER A 69 18.03 38.90 -4.09
CA SER A 69 17.37 37.82 -3.33
C SER A 69 16.67 36.81 -4.26
N ILE A 70 17.16 35.56 -4.28
CA ILE A 70 16.65 34.49 -5.17
C ILE A 70 15.19 34.13 -4.84
N GLY A 71 14.79 34.14 -3.56
CA GLY A 71 13.47 33.68 -3.09
C GLY A 71 12.27 34.59 -3.39
N PHE A 72 12.43 35.65 -4.20
CA PHE A 72 11.36 36.60 -4.53
C PHE A 72 11.08 36.72 -6.03
N TYR A 73 11.63 35.84 -6.87
CA TYR A 73 11.60 35.98 -8.33
C TYR A 73 10.20 36.23 -8.91
N ALA A 74 9.18 35.45 -8.47
CA ALA A 74 7.81 35.60 -8.96
C ALA A 74 7.13 36.90 -8.49
N LEU A 75 7.45 37.35 -7.26
CA LEU A 75 6.86 38.55 -6.66
C LEU A 75 7.52 39.83 -7.20
N LYS A 76 8.81 39.78 -7.52
CA LYS A 76 9.61 40.93 -7.98
C LYS A 76 9.04 41.60 -9.23
N GLU A 77 8.82 40.83 -10.29
CA GLU A 77 8.33 41.36 -11.57
C GLU A 77 6.93 41.96 -11.43
N VAL A 78 6.11 41.31 -10.61
CA VAL A 78 4.73 41.70 -10.36
C VAL A 78 4.65 42.97 -9.51
N LEU A 79 5.45 43.07 -8.45
CA LEU A 79 5.56 44.28 -7.64
C LEU A 79 6.02 45.46 -8.51
N ALA A 80 7.06 45.29 -9.33
CA ALA A 80 7.58 46.35 -10.20
C ALA A 80 6.49 46.93 -11.12
N ARG A 81 5.74 46.05 -11.80
CA ARG A 81 4.63 46.47 -12.69
C ARG A 81 3.51 47.16 -11.92
N THR A 82 3.16 46.66 -10.73
CA THR A 82 2.05 47.18 -9.94
C THR A 82 2.39 48.53 -9.30
N THR A 83 3.64 48.73 -8.88
CA THR A 83 4.14 50.02 -8.35
C THR A 83 4.10 51.12 -9.41
N VAL A 84 4.45 50.81 -10.66
CA VAL A 84 4.34 51.76 -11.78
C VAL A 84 2.88 52.14 -12.01
N ALA A 85 1.99 51.15 -12.15
CA ALA A 85 0.57 51.39 -12.36
C ALA A 85 -0.05 52.23 -11.22
N LEU A 86 0.26 51.91 -9.96
CA LEU A 86 -0.20 52.68 -8.79
C LEU A 86 0.21 54.16 -8.87
N SER A 87 1.45 54.43 -9.28
CA SER A 87 1.97 55.80 -9.45
C SER A 87 1.23 56.57 -10.55
N GLU A 88 1.02 55.94 -11.70
CA GLU A 88 0.31 56.54 -12.84
C GLU A 88 -1.14 56.89 -12.47
N GLN A 89 -1.87 55.96 -11.83
CA GLN A 89 -3.26 56.20 -11.43
C GLN A 89 -3.36 57.30 -10.36
N PHE A 90 -2.41 57.33 -9.42
CA PHE A 90 -2.37 58.37 -8.40
C PHE A 90 -2.10 59.76 -8.99
N GLN A 91 -1.17 59.88 -9.93
CA GLN A 91 -0.89 61.13 -10.63
C GLN A 91 -2.12 61.63 -11.41
N ALA A 92 -2.80 60.73 -12.14
CA ALA A 92 -4.00 61.09 -12.89
C ALA A 92 -5.14 61.57 -11.97
N MET A 93 -5.31 60.94 -10.80
CA MET A 93 -6.26 61.37 -9.78
C MET A 93 -5.91 62.75 -9.20
N ASN A 94 -4.65 62.98 -8.82
CA ASN A 94 -4.21 64.29 -8.30
C ASN A 94 -4.37 65.42 -9.32
N GLN A 95 -4.11 65.13 -10.59
CA GLN A 95 -4.33 66.12 -11.65
C GLN A 95 -5.80 66.54 -11.77
N CYS A 96 -6.75 65.63 -11.49
CA CYS A 96 -8.17 65.99 -11.42
C CYS A 96 -8.45 66.89 -10.21
N MET A 97 -7.84 66.58 -9.05
CA MET A 97 -7.95 67.42 -7.84
C MET A 97 -7.38 68.84 -8.06
N ASP A 98 -6.23 68.96 -8.71
CA ASP A 98 -5.59 70.25 -9.03
C ASP A 98 -6.43 71.11 -9.99
N ASN A 99 -7.20 70.45 -10.86
CA ASN A 99 -8.11 71.10 -11.81
C ASN A 99 -9.52 71.36 -11.23
N GLU A 100 -9.72 71.11 -9.94
CA GLU A 100 -11.03 71.16 -9.26
C GLU A 100 -12.10 70.21 -9.87
N ASP A 101 -11.66 69.19 -10.62
CA ASP A 101 -12.52 68.12 -11.15
C ASP A 101 -12.69 66.99 -10.12
N TYR A 102 -13.47 67.26 -9.08
CA TYR A 102 -13.67 66.32 -7.96
C TYR A 102 -14.44 65.06 -8.37
N VAL A 103 -15.30 65.16 -9.39
CA VAL A 103 -16.03 64.01 -9.94
C VAL A 103 -15.06 63.09 -10.69
N GLY A 104 -14.21 63.66 -11.55
CA GLY A 104 -13.14 62.90 -12.22
C GLY A 104 -12.15 62.29 -11.23
N ALA A 105 -11.76 63.02 -10.18
CA ALA A 105 -10.92 62.49 -9.11
C ALA A 105 -11.58 61.31 -8.37
N SER A 106 -12.89 61.42 -8.09
CA SER A 106 -13.66 60.34 -7.48
C SER A 106 -13.72 59.09 -8.35
N ASP A 107 -14.04 59.24 -9.64
CA ASP A 107 -14.13 58.11 -10.56
C ASP A 107 -12.78 57.41 -10.72
N ARG A 108 -11.68 58.16 -10.85
CA ARG A 108 -10.32 57.59 -10.91
C ARG A 108 -9.93 56.88 -9.62
N MET A 109 -10.21 57.49 -8.47
CA MET A 109 -9.97 56.86 -7.17
C MET A 109 -10.74 55.53 -7.08
N LYS A 110 -12.01 55.53 -7.44
CA LYS A 110 -12.92 54.39 -7.28
C LYS A 110 -12.64 53.24 -8.25
N TYR A 111 -12.40 53.53 -9.53
CA TYR A 111 -12.34 52.52 -10.57
C TYR A 111 -10.93 52.17 -11.05
N GLU A 112 -9.93 53.01 -10.79
CA GLU A 112 -8.55 52.81 -11.29
C GLU A 112 -7.55 52.62 -10.13
N LEU A 113 -7.54 53.54 -9.17
CA LEU A 113 -6.58 53.52 -8.06
C LEU A 113 -6.87 52.37 -7.08
N ILE A 114 -8.12 52.23 -6.63
CA ILE A 114 -8.53 51.12 -5.75
C ILE A 114 -8.22 49.77 -6.42
N ALA A 115 -8.51 49.60 -7.70
CA ALA A 115 -8.21 48.37 -8.43
C ALA A 115 -6.71 48.03 -8.43
N SER A 116 -5.84 49.05 -8.52
CA SER A 116 -4.37 48.87 -8.45
C SER A 116 -3.91 48.46 -7.04
N ILE A 117 -4.52 49.03 -5.99
CA ILE A 117 -4.26 48.69 -4.59
C ILE A 117 -4.73 47.26 -4.28
N GLU A 118 -5.92 46.89 -4.74
CA GLU A 118 -6.47 45.53 -4.61
C GLU A 118 -5.62 44.50 -5.36
N GLN A 119 -5.14 44.84 -6.56
CA GLN A 119 -4.23 43.99 -7.31
C GLN A 119 -2.90 43.80 -6.55
N LEU A 120 -2.35 44.86 -5.95
CA LEU A 120 -1.16 44.74 -5.11
C LEU A 120 -1.43 43.83 -3.90
N ALA A 121 -2.56 44.03 -3.22
CA ALA A 121 -2.99 43.23 -2.07
C ALA A 121 -3.10 41.74 -2.43
N ALA A 122 -3.67 41.43 -3.60
CA ALA A 122 -3.80 40.08 -4.12
C ALA A 122 -2.42 39.39 -4.26
N TYR A 123 -1.40 40.09 -4.74
CA TYR A 123 -0.07 39.51 -4.95
C TYR A 123 0.78 39.39 -3.69
N VAL A 124 0.72 40.38 -2.78
CA VAL A 124 1.47 40.31 -1.52
C VAL A 124 0.89 39.27 -0.55
N GLY A 125 -0.40 38.94 -0.72
CA GLY A 125 -1.08 37.91 0.03
C GLY A 125 -1.57 38.36 1.39
N GLU A 126 -1.73 37.40 2.29
CA GLU A 126 -2.28 37.63 3.62
C GLU A 126 -1.18 37.80 4.68
N PRO A 127 -1.46 38.52 5.78
CA PRO A 127 -0.52 38.66 6.89
C PRO A 127 -0.09 37.31 7.48
N THR A 128 1.15 37.25 7.94
CA THR A 128 1.78 36.04 8.49
C THR A 128 0.97 35.46 9.66
N ALA A 129 0.44 36.32 10.52
CA ALA A 129 -0.43 35.90 11.63
C ALA A 129 -1.71 35.17 11.16
N VAL A 130 -2.29 35.56 10.01
CA VAL A 130 -3.45 34.88 9.42
C VAL A 130 -3.06 33.51 8.89
N LEU A 131 -1.92 33.41 8.19
CA LEU A 131 -1.39 32.15 7.67
C LEU A 131 -1.09 31.15 8.80
N GLU A 132 -0.52 31.62 9.91
CA GLU A 132 -0.24 30.81 11.09
C GLU A 132 -1.52 30.36 11.79
N HIS A 133 -2.48 31.26 11.96
CA HIS A 133 -3.78 30.93 12.52
C HIS A 133 -4.49 29.86 11.67
N ARG A 134 -4.47 30.01 10.34
CA ARG A 134 -5.04 29.04 9.41
C ARG A 134 -4.37 27.68 9.51
N TYR A 135 -3.04 27.65 9.57
CA TYR A 135 -2.28 26.41 9.75
C TYR A 135 -2.69 25.66 11.04
N VAL A 136 -2.82 26.38 12.15
CA VAL A 136 -3.28 25.80 13.43
C VAL A 136 -4.73 25.33 13.35
N SER A 137 -5.60 26.07 12.66
CA SER A 137 -6.99 25.68 12.42
C SER A 137 -7.05 24.37 11.62
N ASN A 138 -6.29 24.26 10.54
CA ASN A 138 -6.20 23.07 9.71
C ASN A 138 -5.64 21.87 10.49
N LEU A 139 -4.63 22.06 11.34
CA LEU A 139 -4.15 21.01 12.24
C LEU A 139 -5.25 20.53 13.19
N THR A 140 -6.06 21.45 13.71
CA THR A 140 -7.18 21.11 14.60
C THR A 140 -8.25 20.31 13.86
N TYR A 141 -8.57 20.71 12.62
CA TYR A 141 -9.46 19.96 11.74
C TYR A 141 -8.93 18.54 11.47
N PHE A 142 -7.65 18.38 11.14
CA PHE A 142 -7.04 17.06 10.94
C PHE A 142 -7.01 16.22 12.20
N LYS A 143 -6.81 16.82 13.38
CA LYS A 143 -6.87 16.06 14.64
C LYS A 143 -8.23 15.37 14.83
N ALA A 144 -9.32 16.01 14.38
CA ALA A 144 -10.67 15.47 14.50
C ALA A 144 -11.02 14.48 13.38
N HIS A 145 -10.59 14.75 12.13
CA HIS A 145 -11.07 14.02 10.94
C HIS A 145 -10.01 13.10 10.31
N TYR A 146 -8.72 13.42 10.43
CA TYR A 146 -7.59 12.68 9.84
C TYR A 146 -6.41 12.56 10.84
N PRO A 147 -6.56 11.80 11.95
CA PRO A 147 -5.59 11.82 13.04
C PRO A 147 -4.16 11.44 12.66
N GLN A 148 -3.99 10.56 11.67
CA GLN A 148 -2.68 10.16 11.16
C GLN A 148 -1.92 11.35 10.53
N LEU A 149 -2.64 12.18 9.79
CA LEU A 149 -2.10 13.38 9.17
C LEU A 149 -1.72 14.42 10.23
N TYR A 150 -2.55 14.58 11.26
CA TYR A 150 -2.20 15.40 12.42
C TYR A 150 -0.91 14.92 13.09
N LEU A 151 -0.77 13.61 13.35
CA LEU A 151 0.44 13.06 13.97
C LEU A 151 1.69 13.30 13.12
N GLN A 152 1.58 13.21 11.79
CA GLN A 152 2.69 13.47 10.86
C GLN A 152 3.19 14.92 10.93
N PHE A 153 2.28 15.90 10.99
CA PHE A 153 2.63 17.33 10.97
C PHE A 153 2.69 18.00 12.35
N SER A 154 2.20 17.35 13.41
CA SER A 154 2.26 17.90 14.77
C SER A 154 3.68 17.86 15.33
N GLY A 155 4.15 18.99 15.87
CA GLY A 155 5.43 19.05 16.58
C GLY A 155 6.69 19.00 15.72
N ARG A 156 6.56 19.01 14.38
CA ARG A 156 7.71 19.16 13.47
C ARG A 156 8.00 20.65 13.22
N PRO A 157 9.28 21.09 13.30
CA PRO A 157 9.64 22.41 12.82
C PRO A 157 9.34 22.50 11.33
N ARG A 158 8.84 23.65 10.87
CA ARG A 158 8.67 23.92 9.43
C ARG A 158 10.06 23.90 8.81
N GLU A 159 10.29 23.01 7.85
CA GLU A 159 11.51 23.04 7.06
C GLU A 159 11.56 24.35 6.25
N GLU A 160 12.76 24.81 5.91
CA GLU A 160 12.89 25.91 4.94
C GLU A 160 12.25 25.46 3.63
N VAL A 161 11.12 26.08 3.29
CA VAL A 161 10.31 25.74 2.11
C VAL A 161 11.16 26.02 0.87
N GLN A 162 11.42 24.99 0.06
CA GLN A 162 12.11 25.10 -1.24
C GLN A 162 11.21 25.70 -2.33
N TYR A 163 9.98 26.05 -1.97
CA TYR A 163 8.94 26.59 -2.83
C TYR A 163 8.56 27.98 -2.39
N GLN A 164 8.27 28.83 -3.36
CA GLN A 164 7.82 30.18 -3.11
C GLN A 164 6.29 30.22 -3.16
N LEU A 165 5.65 30.55 -2.04
CA LEU A 165 4.22 30.87 -2.02
C LEU A 165 3.97 32.12 -2.87
N GLY A 166 2.93 32.07 -3.69
CA GLY A 166 2.50 33.18 -4.53
C GLY A 166 0.98 33.20 -4.66
N TYR A 167 0.47 34.17 -5.42
CA TYR A 167 -0.95 34.34 -5.64
C TYR A 167 -1.22 34.60 -7.11
N ALA A 168 -2.32 34.05 -7.62
CA ALA A 168 -2.80 34.32 -8.96
C ALA A 168 -3.39 35.74 -9.05
N LYS A 169 -3.61 36.23 -10.27
CA LYS A 169 -4.18 37.58 -10.50
C LYS A 169 -5.53 37.80 -9.81
N ASN A 170 -6.31 36.75 -9.64
CA ASN A 170 -7.60 36.78 -8.93
C ASN A 170 -7.47 36.66 -7.40
N GLY A 171 -6.25 36.68 -6.85
CA GLY A 171 -5.97 36.60 -5.41
C GLY A 171 -5.99 35.18 -4.83
N GLN A 172 -6.22 34.15 -5.64
CA GLN A 172 -6.18 32.76 -5.15
C GLN A 172 -4.74 32.31 -4.89
N PRO A 173 -4.48 31.58 -3.78
CA PRO A 173 -3.17 31.05 -3.49
C PRO A 173 -2.63 30.14 -4.60
N ASN A 174 -1.33 30.22 -4.84
CA ASN A 174 -0.58 29.40 -5.77
C ASN A 174 0.82 29.12 -5.21
N LEU A 175 1.59 28.27 -5.89
CA LEU A 175 2.93 27.87 -5.48
C LEU A 175 3.85 27.87 -6.69
N TYR A 176 5.03 28.48 -6.54
CA TYR A 176 6.07 28.46 -7.56
C TYR A 176 7.16 27.44 -7.19
N ILE A 177 7.43 26.54 -8.13
CA ILE A 177 8.39 25.44 -8.01
C ILE A 177 9.63 25.85 -8.81
N GLU A 178 10.65 26.37 -8.12
CA GLU A 178 11.83 26.97 -8.75
C GLU A 178 12.58 26.00 -9.67
N HIS A 179 12.89 24.79 -9.16
CA HIS A 179 13.65 23.79 -9.91
C HIS A 179 12.96 23.31 -11.19
N ALA A 180 11.62 23.42 -11.25
CA ALA A 180 10.82 23.07 -12.41
C ALA A 180 10.42 24.29 -13.26
N SER A 181 10.77 25.51 -12.80
CA SER A 181 10.35 26.79 -13.38
C SER A 181 8.85 26.80 -13.72
N ALA A 182 8.03 26.33 -12.78
CA ALA A 182 6.61 26.07 -12.98
C ALA A 182 5.77 26.57 -11.81
N CYS A 183 4.58 27.10 -12.10
CA CYS A 183 3.55 27.28 -11.09
C CYS A 183 2.75 25.99 -10.93
N LEU A 184 2.27 25.74 -9.71
CA LEU A 184 1.43 24.60 -9.38
C LEU A 184 0.07 24.67 -10.10
N TYR A 185 -0.45 25.89 -10.26
CA TYR A 185 -1.70 26.22 -10.95
C TYR A 185 -1.53 27.43 -11.89
N SER A 186 -2.58 27.73 -12.65
CA SER A 186 -2.73 28.96 -13.44
C SER A 186 -2.38 30.22 -12.64
N GLN A 187 -1.57 31.09 -13.23
CA GLN A 187 -1.21 32.39 -12.64
C GLN A 187 -2.35 33.40 -12.70
N TYR A 188 -3.44 33.10 -13.40
CA TYR A 188 -4.58 33.99 -13.58
C TYR A 188 -5.76 33.57 -12.73
N ASP A 189 -6.16 32.30 -12.86
CA ASP A 189 -7.33 31.75 -12.18
C ASP A 189 -7.19 30.23 -11.97
N PRO A 190 -6.66 29.80 -10.81
CA PRO A 190 -6.53 28.39 -10.43
C PRO A 190 -7.85 27.60 -10.42
N ALA A 191 -8.93 28.21 -9.93
CA ALA A 191 -10.23 27.54 -9.87
C ALA A 191 -10.83 27.33 -11.27
N HIS A 192 -10.71 28.30 -12.17
CA HIS A 192 -11.14 28.14 -13.56
C HIS A 192 -10.34 27.07 -14.30
N GLU A 193 -9.01 27.01 -14.11
CA GLU A 193 -8.18 25.92 -14.66
C GLU A 193 -8.66 24.55 -14.18
N ALA A 194 -8.90 24.40 -12.87
CA ALA A 194 -9.40 23.17 -12.29
C ALA A 194 -10.76 22.76 -12.89
N GLN A 195 -11.67 23.72 -13.09
CA GLN A 195 -12.99 23.48 -13.68
C GLN A 195 -12.88 23.00 -15.13
N CYS A 196 -12.12 23.70 -15.97
CA CYS A 196 -11.89 23.30 -17.37
C CYS A 196 -11.23 21.92 -17.46
N TRP A 197 -10.31 21.62 -16.53
CA TRP A 197 -9.68 20.31 -16.48
C TRP A 197 -10.67 19.20 -16.14
N VAL A 198 -11.58 19.39 -15.16
CA VAL A 198 -12.61 18.38 -14.85
C VAL A 198 -13.55 18.17 -16.02
N GLU A 199 -13.97 19.25 -16.70
CA GLU A 199 -14.78 19.17 -17.91
C GLU A 199 -14.09 18.35 -19.02
N SER A 200 -12.75 18.44 -19.11
CA SER A 200 -11.96 17.67 -20.09
C SER A 200 -11.92 16.17 -19.83
N LEU A 201 -12.21 15.72 -18.60
CA LEU A 201 -12.25 14.28 -18.26
C LEU A 201 -13.44 13.58 -18.94
N GLY A 202 -14.51 14.32 -19.26
CA GLY A 202 -15.77 13.78 -19.80
C GLY A 202 -16.40 12.71 -18.91
N ASP A 203 -17.27 11.87 -19.48
CA ASP A 203 -17.97 10.79 -18.75
C ASP A 203 -17.09 9.59 -18.37
N ARG A 204 -15.76 9.65 -18.60
CA ARG A 204 -14.84 8.54 -18.33
C ARG A 204 -14.81 8.12 -16.86
N SER A 205 -15.17 9.03 -15.97
CA SER A 205 -15.20 8.81 -14.52
C SER A 205 -16.61 8.55 -13.98
N GLY A 206 -17.68 8.89 -14.72
CA GLY A 206 -19.05 8.92 -14.19
C GLY A 206 -19.66 7.56 -13.87
N SER A 207 -19.11 6.45 -14.37
CA SER A 207 -19.56 5.10 -14.03
C SER A 207 -18.87 4.52 -12.79
N LYS A 208 -17.92 5.26 -12.19
CA LYS A 208 -17.13 4.79 -11.04
C LYS A 208 -17.74 5.30 -9.74
N SER A 209 -17.40 4.67 -8.63
CA SER A 209 -17.82 5.06 -7.27
C SER A 209 -16.65 5.48 -6.39
N HIS A 210 -15.42 5.25 -6.86
CA HIS A 210 -14.19 5.58 -6.15
C HIS A 210 -13.20 6.30 -7.06
N CYS A 211 -12.35 7.15 -6.48
CA CYS A 211 -11.30 7.88 -7.17
C CYS A 211 -9.98 7.83 -6.39
N MET A 212 -8.90 7.48 -7.08
CA MET A 212 -7.53 7.57 -6.57
C MET A 212 -6.86 8.83 -7.13
N VAL A 213 -6.38 9.71 -6.26
CA VAL A 213 -5.81 11.01 -6.61
C VAL A 213 -4.31 11.05 -6.31
N PHE A 214 -3.50 11.39 -7.32
CA PHE A 214 -2.06 11.65 -7.22
C PHE A 214 -1.78 13.17 -7.29
N GLY A 215 -1.44 13.75 -6.14
CA GLY A 215 -1.27 15.18 -5.91
C GLY A 215 -2.55 15.80 -5.35
N PHE A 216 -2.50 16.27 -4.09
CA PHE A 216 -3.53 17.13 -3.50
C PHE A 216 -3.32 18.59 -3.89
N GLY A 217 -2.06 19.04 -3.97
CA GLY A 217 -1.71 20.44 -4.20
C GLY A 217 -2.41 21.36 -3.19
N PHE A 218 -3.15 22.36 -3.70
CA PHE A 218 -4.01 23.26 -2.91
C PHE A 218 -5.49 22.86 -2.97
N GLY A 219 -5.82 21.72 -3.60
CA GLY A 219 -7.16 21.14 -3.59
C GLY A 219 -8.14 21.67 -4.64
N TYR A 220 -7.77 22.62 -5.51
CA TYR A 220 -8.68 23.16 -6.53
C TYR A 220 -9.25 22.10 -7.46
N HIS A 221 -8.41 21.21 -7.99
CA HIS A 221 -8.81 20.12 -8.89
C HIS A 221 -9.59 19.03 -8.15
N VAL A 222 -9.25 18.77 -6.89
CA VAL A 222 -10.02 17.86 -6.01
C VAL A 222 -11.43 18.41 -5.77
N ARG A 223 -11.55 19.73 -5.55
CA ARG A 223 -12.83 20.42 -5.39
C ARG A 223 -13.68 20.36 -6.64
N ALA A 224 -13.14 20.77 -7.77
CA ALA A 224 -13.86 20.70 -9.03
C ALA A 224 -14.32 19.25 -9.33
N TYR A 225 -13.50 18.24 -9.01
CA TYR A 225 -13.87 16.84 -9.23
C TYR A 225 -14.99 16.40 -8.29
N ALA A 226 -14.92 16.74 -7.01
CA ALA A 226 -15.95 16.42 -6.04
C ALA A 226 -17.29 17.10 -6.35
N ASP A 227 -17.26 18.33 -6.86
CA ASP A 227 -18.47 19.06 -7.26
C ASP A 227 -19.12 18.41 -8.50
N ALA A 228 -18.33 17.89 -9.45
CA ALA A 228 -18.82 17.15 -10.60
C ALA A 228 -19.30 15.73 -10.26
N TYR A 229 -18.69 15.09 -9.27
CA TYR A 229 -18.95 13.71 -8.86
C TYR A 229 -19.12 13.57 -7.34
N PRO A 230 -20.21 14.12 -6.76
CA PRO A 230 -20.40 14.22 -5.31
C PRO A 230 -20.53 12.86 -4.59
N GLU A 231 -20.87 11.80 -5.34
CA GLU A 231 -21.03 10.45 -4.82
C GLU A 231 -19.73 9.62 -4.84
N HIS A 232 -18.63 10.15 -5.38
CA HIS A 232 -17.37 9.40 -5.51
C HIS A 232 -16.52 9.49 -4.24
N TRP A 233 -16.17 8.33 -3.68
CA TRP A 233 -15.21 8.27 -2.57
C TRP A 233 -13.77 8.47 -3.04
N MET A 234 -13.08 9.47 -2.49
CA MET A 234 -11.72 9.84 -2.86
C MET A 234 -10.65 9.30 -1.89
N TYR A 235 -9.54 8.88 -2.46
CA TYR A 235 -8.31 8.45 -1.78
C TYR A 235 -7.18 9.31 -2.34
N ILE A 236 -6.59 10.14 -1.50
CA ILE A 236 -5.70 11.21 -1.94
C ILE A 236 -4.27 10.93 -1.47
N TYR A 237 -3.33 10.99 -2.40
CA TYR A 237 -1.90 10.91 -2.14
C TYR A 237 -1.20 12.18 -2.59
N GLU A 238 -0.53 12.91 -1.70
CA GLU A 238 0.37 14.01 -2.08
C GLU A 238 1.83 13.57 -1.89
N PRO A 239 2.61 13.33 -2.96
CA PRO A 239 3.99 12.88 -2.82
C PRO A 239 4.91 13.90 -2.14
N ASP A 240 4.55 15.19 -2.18
CA ASP A 240 5.41 16.28 -1.70
C ASP A 240 4.91 16.91 -0.39
N GLU A 241 5.61 16.64 0.71
CA GLU A 241 5.26 17.20 2.03
C GLU A 241 5.30 18.73 2.05
N GLN A 242 6.21 19.37 1.30
CA GLN A 242 6.35 20.83 1.31
C GLN A 242 5.20 21.51 0.56
N VAL A 243 4.71 20.90 -0.53
CA VAL A 243 3.49 21.36 -1.22
C VAL A 243 2.30 21.32 -0.27
N PHE A 244 2.14 20.22 0.46
CA PHE A 244 1.03 20.05 1.40
C PHE A 244 1.12 21.02 2.59
N GLN A 245 2.31 21.20 3.17
CA GLN A 245 2.54 22.17 4.25
C GLN A 245 2.25 23.61 3.79
N SER A 246 2.67 23.96 2.57
CA SER A 246 2.37 25.26 1.97
C SER A 246 0.86 25.47 1.85
N ALA A 247 0.12 24.45 1.38
CA ALA A 247 -1.33 24.48 1.31
C ALA A 247 -1.96 24.71 2.69
N MET A 248 -1.48 24.05 3.75
CA MET A 248 -2.01 24.19 5.11
C MET A 248 -1.94 25.63 5.64
N SER A 249 -1.04 26.47 5.14
CA SER A 249 -0.93 27.88 5.55
C SER A 249 -1.88 28.80 4.79
N VAL A 250 -2.19 28.50 3.52
CA VAL A 250 -2.91 29.45 2.63
C VAL A 250 -4.31 28.97 2.24
N VAL A 251 -4.63 27.69 2.42
CA VAL A 251 -5.92 27.08 2.09
C VAL A 251 -6.66 26.71 3.36
N ASP A 252 -7.94 27.04 3.45
CA ASP A 252 -8.83 26.54 4.51
C ASP A 252 -9.31 25.13 4.13
N PHE A 253 -8.71 24.10 4.74
CA PHE A 253 -9.02 22.72 4.42
C PHE A 253 -10.42 22.31 4.89
N GLN A 254 -10.95 22.92 5.94
CA GLN A 254 -12.31 22.66 6.36
C GLN A 254 -13.29 23.07 5.28
N SER A 255 -13.06 24.23 4.65
CA SER A 255 -13.87 24.71 3.52
C SER A 255 -13.68 23.87 2.26
N VAL A 256 -12.42 23.59 1.88
CA VAL A 256 -12.12 22.81 0.67
C VAL A 256 -12.68 21.40 0.75
N LEU A 257 -12.51 20.72 1.90
CA LEU A 257 -12.96 19.34 2.08
C LEU A 257 -14.43 19.20 2.51
N ALA A 258 -15.13 20.32 2.73
CA ALA A 258 -16.53 20.31 3.11
C ALA A 258 -17.39 19.59 2.07
N ASN A 259 -18.28 18.70 2.54
CA ASN A 259 -19.22 17.92 1.73
C ASN A 259 -18.56 16.96 0.71
N MET A 260 -17.24 16.76 0.79
CA MET A 260 -16.55 15.76 -0.03
C MET A 260 -16.56 14.39 0.64
N GLN A 261 -16.63 13.34 -0.18
CA GLN A 261 -16.48 11.97 0.26
C GLN A 261 -15.01 11.54 0.28
N VAL A 262 -14.18 12.10 1.17
CA VAL A 262 -12.75 11.71 1.29
C VAL A 262 -12.57 10.60 2.32
N LYS A 263 -12.07 9.43 1.92
CA LYS A 263 -11.83 8.29 2.82
C LYS A 263 -10.47 8.34 3.51
N GLU A 264 -9.45 8.85 2.81
CA GLU A 264 -8.06 8.83 3.26
C GLU A 264 -7.25 9.90 2.53
N ILE A 265 -6.34 10.56 3.27
CA ILE A 265 -5.31 11.46 2.71
C ILE A 265 -3.95 10.98 3.24
N ARG A 266 -2.99 10.77 2.34
CA ARG A 266 -1.60 10.43 2.65
C ARG A 266 -0.65 11.40 2.00
N VAL A 267 0.39 11.78 2.73
CA VAL A 267 1.35 12.81 2.29
C VAL A 267 2.77 12.28 2.49
N GLY A 268 3.65 12.53 1.53
CA GLY A 268 5.06 12.17 1.57
C GLY A 268 5.45 11.06 0.58
N GLY A 269 6.75 10.90 0.36
CA GLY A 269 7.30 10.04 -0.68
C GLY A 269 7.56 8.58 -0.27
N SER A 270 7.16 8.15 0.93
CA SER A 270 7.53 6.82 1.41
C SER A 270 6.68 5.71 0.78
N ARG A 271 7.29 4.55 0.51
CA ARG A 271 6.57 3.34 0.07
C ARG A 271 5.52 2.88 1.09
N LEU A 272 5.75 3.16 2.37
CA LEU A 272 4.81 2.84 3.44
C LEU A 272 3.51 3.62 3.27
N ASP A 273 3.58 4.92 2.98
CA ASP A 273 2.40 5.77 2.78
C ASP A 273 1.54 5.29 1.60
N ARG A 274 2.19 4.96 0.48
CA ARG A 274 1.53 4.36 -0.70
C ARG A 274 0.82 3.06 -0.33
N SER A 275 1.53 2.15 0.36
CA SER A 275 0.99 0.84 0.74
C SER A 275 -0.22 0.95 1.69
N GLN A 276 -0.20 1.90 2.62
CA GLN A 276 -1.30 2.13 3.55
C GLN A 276 -2.53 2.71 2.85
N LEU A 277 -2.34 3.63 1.90
CA LEU A 277 -3.42 4.15 1.07
C LEU A 277 -4.07 3.04 0.23
N PHE A 278 -3.27 2.20 -0.43
CA PHE A 278 -3.77 1.08 -1.21
C PHE A 278 -4.51 0.08 -0.31
N HIS A 279 -3.96 -0.26 0.86
CA HIS A 279 -4.64 -1.14 1.81
C HIS A 279 -6.03 -0.58 2.22
N ARG A 280 -6.10 0.73 2.50
CA ARG A 280 -7.35 1.41 2.85
C ARG A 280 -8.36 1.39 1.70
N TYR A 281 -7.90 1.53 0.45
CA TYR A 281 -8.74 1.41 -0.74
C TYR A 281 -9.23 -0.03 -0.96
N LEU A 282 -8.32 -1.01 -0.92
CA LEU A 282 -8.62 -2.44 -1.13
C LEU A 282 -9.68 -2.96 -0.15
N LYS A 283 -9.70 -2.46 1.09
CA LYS A 283 -10.73 -2.79 2.08
C LYS A 283 -12.16 -2.50 1.59
N TYR A 284 -12.33 -1.47 0.75
CA TYR A 284 -13.63 -1.04 0.24
C TYR A 284 -13.77 -1.24 -1.28
N LEU A 285 -12.87 -2.02 -1.89
CA LEU A 285 -12.86 -2.25 -3.33
C LEU A 285 -14.19 -2.86 -3.79
N LYS A 286 -14.90 -2.13 -4.64
CA LYS A 286 -16.06 -2.60 -5.41
C LYS A 286 -15.73 -2.77 -6.89
N GLU A 287 -14.84 -1.92 -7.38
CA GLU A 287 -14.42 -1.82 -8.78
C GLU A 287 -13.12 -1.02 -8.86
N GLU A 288 -12.40 -1.10 -9.98
CA GLU A 288 -11.23 -0.24 -10.24
C GLU A 288 -11.61 1.24 -10.14
N PRO A 289 -10.78 2.09 -9.51
CA PRO A 289 -11.13 3.47 -9.24
C PRO A 289 -10.90 4.33 -10.48
N ALA A 290 -11.58 5.48 -10.57
CA ALA A 290 -11.11 6.55 -11.42
C ALA A 290 -9.70 6.98 -10.98
N THR A 291 -8.83 7.32 -11.93
CA THR A 291 -7.45 7.77 -11.63
C THR A 291 -7.31 9.24 -11.98
N LEU A 292 -6.86 10.02 -11.01
CA LEU A 292 -6.77 11.47 -11.10
C LEU A 292 -5.36 11.92 -10.73
N ALA A 293 -4.80 12.89 -11.44
CA ALA A 293 -3.54 13.51 -11.05
C ALA A 293 -3.62 15.03 -11.14
N LEU A 294 -2.91 15.72 -10.24
CA LEU A 294 -2.75 17.16 -10.34
C LEU A 294 -2.15 17.51 -11.73
N PRO A 295 -2.77 18.40 -12.53
CA PRO A 295 -2.40 18.56 -13.95
C PRO A 295 -0.92 18.84 -14.21
N VAL A 296 -0.29 19.70 -13.39
CA VAL A 296 1.14 20.04 -13.53
C VAL A 296 2.06 18.85 -13.27
N TYR A 297 1.65 17.88 -12.44
CA TYR A 297 2.45 16.68 -12.14
C TYR A 297 2.63 15.77 -13.35
N ASN A 298 1.73 15.82 -14.34
CA ASN A 298 1.94 15.14 -15.62
C ASN A 298 3.21 15.61 -16.35
N ARG A 299 3.71 16.82 -16.05
CA ARG A 299 4.94 17.36 -16.62
C ARG A 299 6.13 17.21 -15.67
N ILE A 300 5.94 17.57 -14.40
CA ILE A 300 7.06 17.70 -13.45
C ILE A 300 7.32 16.42 -12.63
N ARG A 301 6.37 15.48 -12.57
CA ARG A 301 6.42 14.25 -11.77
C ARG A 301 5.86 13.02 -12.52
N ALA A 302 5.95 13.00 -13.85
CA ALA A 302 5.36 11.94 -14.69
C ALA A 302 5.84 10.53 -14.33
N ALA A 303 7.13 10.35 -14.00
CA ALA A 303 7.69 9.06 -13.64
C ALA A 303 7.13 8.54 -12.30
N GLU A 304 7.11 9.39 -11.27
CA GLU A 304 6.54 9.05 -9.95
C GLU A 304 5.05 8.74 -10.04
N GLN A 305 4.30 9.50 -10.85
CA GLN A 305 2.89 9.27 -11.12
C GLN A 305 2.65 7.91 -11.79
N ALA A 306 3.44 7.58 -12.82
CA ALA A 306 3.33 6.30 -13.52
C ALA A 306 3.67 5.13 -12.60
N GLU A 307 4.70 5.26 -11.76
CA GLU A 307 5.05 4.29 -10.73
C GLU A 307 3.89 4.09 -9.74
N PHE A 308 3.34 5.17 -9.19
CA PHE A 308 2.22 5.12 -8.24
C PHE A 308 0.99 4.37 -8.79
N PHE A 309 0.54 4.69 -10.01
CA PHE A 309 -0.61 4.01 -10.59
C PHE A 309 -0.30 2.56 -11.01
N THR A 310 0.95 2.25 -11.33
CA THR A 310 1.38 0.87 -11.59
C THR A 310 1.37 0.05 -10.30
N GLU A 311 1.88 0.59 -9.20
CA GLU A 311 1.82 -0.05 -7.88
C GLU A 311 0.38 -0.28 -7.43
N MET A 312 -0.51 0.71 -7.63
CA MET A 312 -1.94 0.57 -7.33
C MET A 312 -2.57 -0.59 -8.13
N LYS A 313 -2.33 -0.66 -9.45
CA LYS A 313 -2.84 -1.74 -10.29
C LYS A 313 -2.32 -3.11 -9.85
N ASN A 314 -1.04 -3.19 -9.51
CA ASN A 314 -0.45 -4.42 -9.00
C ASN A 314 -1.07 -4.82 -7.65
N ALA A 315 -1.32 -3.87 -6.75
CA ALA A 315 -1.98 -4.13 -5.48
C ALA A 315 -3.41 -4.68 -5.66
N ILE A 316 -4.19 -4.13 -6.62
CA ILE A 316 -5.53 -4.63 -6.97
C ILE A 316 -5.43 -6.05 -7.53
N LYS A 317 -4.55 -6.29 -8.51
CA LYS A 317 -4.36 -7.63 -9.09
C LYS A 317 -3.95 -8.67 -8.04
N SER A 318 -3.02 -8.32 -7.15
CA SER A 318 -2.59 -9.22 -6.06
C SER A 318 -3.74 -9.51 -5.08
N PHE A 319 -4.56 -8.51 -4.77
CA PHE A 319 -5.73 -8.69 -3.91
C PHE A 319 -6.76 -9.63 -4.55
N ASP A 320 -7.11 -9.41 -5.82
CA ASP A 320 -8.05 -10.26 -6.56
C ASP A 320 -7.52 -11.69 -6.73
N SER A 321 -6.22 -11.83 -7.03
CA SER A 321 -5.57 -13.14 -7.14
C SER A 321 -5.64 -13.91 -5.83
N LEU A 322 -5.40 -13.25 -4.69
CA LEU A 322 -5.51 -13.87 -3.37
C LEU A 322 -6.96 -14.30 -3.08
N ASN A 323 -7.95 -13.48 -3.42
CA ASN A 323 -9.37 -13.81 -3.27
C ASN A 323 -9.74 -15.09 -4.03
N VAL A 324 -9.31 -15.19 -5.29
CA VAL A 324 -9.56 -16.38 -6.14
C VAL A 324 -8.87 -17.62 -5.59
N MET A 325 -7.65 -17.48 -5.05
CA MET A 325 -6.92 -18.60 -4.47
C MET A 325 -7.56 -19.10 -3.17
N CYS A 326 -8.01 -18.19 -2.31
CA CYS A 326 -8.73 -18.54 -1.09
C CYS A 326 -10.06 -19.26 -1.40
N ASP A 327 -10.83 -18.81 -2.39
CA ASP A 327 -12.07 -19.49 -2.80
C ASP A 327 -11.81 -20.90 -3.33
N ARG A 328 -10.72 -21.08 -4.07
CA ARG A 328 -10.39 -22.36 -4.70
C ARG A 328 -9.78 -23.36 -3.72
N TYR A 329 -8.86 -22.92 -2.88
CA TYR A 329 -7.99 -23.80 -2.09
C TYR A 329 -8.15 -23.64 -0.57
N GLY A 330 -8.92 -22.66 -0.07
CA GLY A 330 -9.03 -22.37 1.36
C GLY A 330 -9.42 -23.60 2.20
N TRP A 331 -10.38 -24.40 1.73
CA TRP A 331 -10.76 -25.66 2.37
C TRP A 331 -9.63 -26.70 2.37
N GLN A 332 -8.98 -26.91 1.22
CA GLN A 332 -7.87 -27.85 1.09
C GLN A 332 -6.68 -27.45 1.96
N TRP A 333 -6.38 -26.16 2.07
CA TRP A 333 -5.32 -25.66 2.94
C TRP A 333 -5.64 -25.91 4.41
N VAL A 334 -6.85 -25.62 4.88
CA VAL A 334 -7.25 -25.91 6.27
C VAL A 334 -7.17 -27.41 6.57
N GLU A 335 -7.61 -28.26 5.62
CA GLU A 335 -7.50 -29.71 5.74
C GLU A 335 -6.03 -30.15 5.85
N ASN A 336 -5.18 -29.70 4.93
CA ASN A 336 -3.75 -30.01 4.95
C ASN A 336 -3.08 -29.59 6.26
N GLU A 337 -3.31 -28.35 6.69
CA GLU A 337 -2.71 -27.76 7.88
C GLU A 337 -3.09 -28.58 9.12
N LEU A 338 -4.39 -28.82 9.33
CA LEU A 338 -4.86 -29.60 10.48
C LEU A 338 -4.37 -31.06 10.42
N PHE A 339 -4.35 -31.70 9.25
CA PHE A 339 -3.89 -33.09 9.13
C PHE A 339 -2.38 -33.24 9.29
N ASN A 340 -1.60 -32.19 9.02
CA ASN A 340 -0.15 -32.19 9.14
C ASN A 340 0.36 -31.70 10.50
N VAL A 341 -0.48 -31.10 11.34
CA VAL A 341 -0.09 -30.69 12.71
C VAL A 341 0.53 -31.85 13.49
N VAL A 342 0.01 -33.08 13.33
CA VAL A 342 0.61 -34.27 13.96
C VAL A 342 2.08 -34.44 13.60
N LYS A 343 2.48 -34.14 12.36
CA LYS A 343 3.87 -34.24 11.92
C LYS A 343 4.75 -33.17 12.52
N CYS A 344 4.21 -32.02 12.90
CA CYS A 344 4.96 -30.98 13.64
C CYS A 344 5.31 -31.44 15.05
N LEU A 345 4.44 -32.21 15.71
CA LEU A 345 4.71 -32.78 17.05
C LEU A 345 5.90 -33.74 17.05
N HIS A 346 6.19 -34.35 15.90
CA HIS A 346 7.20 -35.39 15.76
C HIS A 346 8.38 -35.00 14.86
N SER A 347 8.44 -33.76 14.40
CA SER A 347 9.57 -33.22 13.66
C SER A 347 10.22 -32.06 14.42
N PRO A 348 11.55 -31.90 14.34
CA PRO A 348 12.22 -30.67 14.79
C PRO A 348 11.71 -29.45 14.01
N SER A 349 11.75 -28.30 14.65
CA SER A 349 11.62 -27.02 13.95
C SER A 349 12.90 -26.69 13.19
N ILE A 350 12.78 -25.93 12.10
CA ILE A 350 13.92 -25.31 11.41
C ILE A 350 14.74 -24.39 12.32
N HIS A 351 14.18 -23.91 13.44
CA HIS A 351 14.88 -23.08 14.43
C HIS A 351 16.30 -23.60 14.74
N GLU A 352 16.40 -24.91 14.97
CA GLU A 352 17.65 -25.60 15.32
C GLU A 352 18.71 -25.60 14.21
N LEU A 353 18.34 -25.27 12.97
CA LEU A 353 19.24 -25.21 11.82
C LEU A 353 19.85 -23.83 11.59
N SER A 354 19.51 -22.84 12.42
CA SER A 354 20.03 -21.47 12.31
C SER A 354 21.56 -21.44 12.23
N GLY A 355 22.10 -20.84 11.18
CA GLY A 355 23.55 -20.66 10.99
C GLY A 355 24.37 -21.94 10.78
N THR A 356 23.76 -23.13 10.70
CA THR A 356 24.47 -24.41 10.61
C THR A 356 25.26 -24.64 9.31
N MET A 357 25.03 -23.82 8.28
CA MET A 357 25.61 -23.88 6.94
C MET A 357 26.34 -22.59 6.53
N LYS A 358 26.82 -21.81 7.51
CA LYS A 358 27.46 -20.50 7.26
C LYS A 358 28.63 -20.53 6.26
N GLU A 359 29.38 -21.63 6.24
CA GLU A 359 30.57 -21.80 5.39
C GLU A 359 30.25 -22.36 3.99
N HIS A 360 28.98 -22.65 3.70
CA HIS A 360 28.55 -23.27 2.45
C HIS A 360 27.65 -22.34 1.64
N ILE A 361 27.68 -22.51 0.33
CA ILE A 361 26.68 -21.91 -0.56
C ILE A 361 25.47 -22.84 -0.65
N ALA A 362 24.29 -22.28 -0.96
CA ALA A 362 23.10 -23.05 -1.26
C ALA A 362 22.77 -23.00 -2.75
N VAL A 363 22.45 -24.14 -3.33
CA VAL A 363 21.93 -24.27 -4.68
C VAL A 363 20.45 -24.59 -4.59
N ILE A 364 19.60 -23.74 -5.15
CA ILE A 364 18.15 -23.96 -5.22
C ILE A 364 17.81 -24.39 -6.64
N ALA A 365 17.59 -25.68 -6.79
CA ALA A 365 17.22 -26.28 -8.06
C ALA A 365 15.73 -26.07 -8.32
N GLY A 366 15.41 -25.64 -9.54
CA GLY A 366 14.07 -25.63 -10.12
C GLY A 366 13.90 -26.72 -11.19
N ALA A 367 12.66 -26.98 -11.58
CA ALA A 367 12.31 -27.99 -12.58
C ALA A 367 12.33 -27.47 -14.03
N GLY A 368 12.83 -26.26 -14.28
CA GLY A 368 12.84 -25.62 -15.59
C GLY A 368 13.75 -26.34 -16.60
N PRO A 369 13.46 -26.26 -17.91
CA PRO A 369 14.23 -26.94 -18.95
C PRO A 369 15.75 -26.72 -18.90
N SER A 370 16.24 -25.57 -18.41
CA SER A 370 17.68 -25.30 -18.34
C SER A 370 18.44 -26.21 -17.38
N LEU A 371 17.76 -26.89 -16.45
CA LEU A 371 18.38 -27.78 -15.47
C LEU A 371 19.21 -28.89 -16.14
N GLU A 372 18.74 -29.43 -17.27
CA GLU A 372 19.40 -30.57 -17.94
C GLU A 372 20.85 -30.28 -18.31
N ALA A 373 21.13 -29.05 -18.79
CA ALA A 373 22.48 -28.64 -19.17
C ALA A 373 23.44 -28.55 -17.97
N ASP A 374 22.90 -28.37 -16.77
CA ASP A 374 23.66 -28.17 -15.54
C ASP A 374 23.90 -29.46 -14.74
N ILE A 375 23.22 -30.56 -15.06
CA ILE A 375 23.23 -31.82 -14.27
C ILE A 375 24.63 -32.35 -13.97
N GLU A 376 25.52 -32.40 -14.96
CA GLU A 376 26.88 -32.91 -14.77
C GLU A 376 27.72 -32.05 -13.82
N THR A 377 27.53 -30.73 -13.88
CA THR A 377 28.19 -29.78 -12.97
C THR A 377 27.56 -29.85 -11.59
N LEU A 378 26.23 -29.94 -11.51
CA LEU A 378 25.48 -30.06 -10.27
C LEU A 378 25.88 -31.32 -9.48
N ARG A 379 26.14 -32.43 -10.19
CA ARG A 379 26.62 -33.68 -9.57
C ARG A 379 27.95 -33.50 -8.84
N LYS A 380 28.87 -32.72 -9.40
CA LYS A 380 30.16 -32.38 -8.76
C LYS A 380 29.98 -31.35 -7.65
N LEU A 381 29.15 -30.34 -7.90
CA LEU A 381 28.87 -29.26 -6.95
C LEU A 381 28.23 -29.76 -5.66
N LYS A 382 27.54 -30.91 -5.70
CA LYS A 382 27.01 -31.59 -4.52
C LYS A 382 28.07 -31.84 -3.43
N GLU A 383 29.33 -32.04 -3.78
CA GLU A 383 30.41 -32.24 -2.80
C GLU A 383 30.89 -30.93 -2.14
N HIS A 384 30.37 -29.78 -2.58
CA HIS A 384 30.83 -28.44 -2.17
C HIS A 384 29.71 -27.50 -1.70
N ALA A 385 28.44 -27.83 -2.00
CA ALA A 385 27.28 -26.97 -1.77
C ALA A 385 26.07 -27.74 -1.27
N VAL A 386 25.22 -27.09 -0.48
CA VAL A 386 23.94 -27.64 -0.04
C VAL A 386 22.93 -27.48 -1.18
N ILE A 387 22.27 -28.56 -1.59
CA ILE A 387 21.36 -28.56 -2.74
C ILE A 387 19.95 -28.74 -2.23
N PHE A 388 19.09 -27.76 -2.52
CA PHE A 388 17.68 -27.74 -2.20
C PHE A 388 16.87 -28.08 -3.46
N ALA A 389 15.96 -29.05 -3.34
CA ALA A 389 14.93 -29.30 -4.33
C ALA A 389 13.64 -28.60 -3.89
N ALA A 390 13.20 -27.61 -4.67
CA ALA A 390 11.93 -26.93 -4.42
C ALA A 390 10.78 -27.74 -5.05
N GLY A 391 9.93 -28.36 -4.21
CA GLY A 391 8.71 -29.06 -4.63
C GLY A 391 8.93 -30.14 -5.70
N SER A 392 8.27 -29.98 -6.85
CA SER A 392 8.26 -30.94 -7.95
C SER A 392 9.63 -31.17 -8.61
N THR A 393 10.62 -30.30 -8.37
CA THR A 393 12.00 -30.46 -8.85
C THR A 393 12.65 -31.78 -8.43
N ILE A 394 12.17 -32.39 -7.34
CA ILE A 394 12.64 -33.69 -6.87
C ILE A 394 12.53 -34.79 -7.95
N GLN A 395 11.53 -34.72 -8.84
CA GLN A 395 11.35 -35.68 -9.92
C GLN A 395 12.53 -35.65 -10.90
N SER A 396 12.90 -34.47 -11.37
CA SER A 396 13.97 -34.27 -12.34
C SER A 396 15.33 -34.61 -11.74
N LEU A 397 15.61 -34.17 -10.51
CA LEU A 397 16.86 -34.47 -9.83
C LEU A 397 17.09 -35.98 -9.63
N LEU A 398 16.06 -36.72 -9.21
CA LEU A 398 16.17 -38.17 -9.05
C LEU A 398 16.21 -38.90 -10.39
N HIS A 399 15.52 -38.40 -11.42
CA HIS A 399 15.63 -38.91 -12.79
C HIS A 399 17.08 -38.88 -13.30
N PHE A 400 17.81 -37.81 -13.02
CA PHE A 400 19.22 -37.64 -13.41
C PHE A 400 20.24 -38.23 -12.41
N GLY A 401 19.78 -38.89 -11.35
CA GLY A 401 20.64 -39.49 -10.34
C GLY A 401 21.41 -38.49 -9.48
N VAL A 402 20.85 -37.29 -9.24
CA VAL A 402 21.45 -36.24 -8.40
C VAL A 402 20.52 -35.96 -7.21
N PRO A 403 20.48 -36.84 -6.19
CA PRO A 403 19.61 -36.62 -5.04
C PRO A 403 20.06 -35.36 -4.27
N PRO A 404 19.12 -34.43 -3.96
CA PRO A 404 19.41 -33.21 -3.22
C PRO A 404 19.79 -33.50 -1.76
N HIS A 405 20.31 -32.49 -1.07
CA HIS A 405 20.57 -32.55 0.36
C HIS A 405 19.32 -32.29 1.20
N MET A 406 18.39 -31.49 0.67
CA MET A 406 17.12 -31.19 1.31
C MET A 406 16.02 -30.97 0.28
N ILE A 407 14.83 -31.46 0.58
CA ILE A 407 13.60 -31.14 -0.16
C ILE A 407 12.87 -30.05 0.61
N VAL A 408 12.35 -29.06 -0.09
CA VAL A 408 11.43 -28.07 0.48
C VAL A 408 10.05 -28.31 -0.11
N ALA A 409 9.03 -28.40 0.74
CA ALA A 409 7.65 -28.62 0.29
C ALA A 409 6.65 -27.78 1.09
N MET A 410 5.82 -27.02 0.39
CA MET A 410 4.73 -26.24 1.01
C MET A 410 3.46 -26.20 0.16
N ASP A 411 3.52 -26.65 -1.10
CA ASP A 411 2.39 -26.64 -2.01
C ASP A 411 1.33 -27.68 -1.60
N GLY A 412 0.12 -27.18 -1.34
CA GLY A 412 -1.03 -27.92 -0.87
C GLY A 412 -1.85 -28.64 -1.94
N THR A 413 -1.50 -28.49 -3.22
CA THR A 413 -2.31 -28.98 -4.35
C THR A 413 -2.11 -30.46 -4.66
N ASP A 414 -3.11 -31.05 -5.33
CA ASP A 414 -3.04 -32.43 -5.85
C ASP A 414 -1.90 -32.61 -6.87
N ASP A 415 -1.57 -31.58 -7.63
CA ASP A 415 -0.46 -31.61 -8.60
C ASP A 415 0.87 -31.83 -7.90
N ASN A 416 1.08 -31.19 -6.75
CA ASN A 416 2.26 -31.44 -5.92
C ASN A 416 2.23 -32.87 -5.35
N TYR A 417 1.09 -33.39 -4.89
CA TYR A 417 1.00 -34.80 -4.47
C TYR A 417 1.37 -35.76 -5.61
N ASN A 418 0.89 -35.49 -6.84
CA ASN A 418 1.22 -36.25 -8.03
C ASN A 418 2.71 -36.21 -8.38
N ALA A 419 3.42 -35.12 -8.02
CA ALA A 419 4.85 -35.02 -8.18
C ALA A 419 5.61 -35.99 -7.24
N PHE A 420 5.11 -36.20 -6.02
CA PHE A 420 5.77 -37.02 -4.99
C PHE A 420 5.36 -38.50 -5.00
N LYS A 421 4.13 -38.85 -5.41
CA LYS A 421 3.55 -40.20 -5.24
C LYS A 421 4.33 -41.37 -5.86
N HIS A 422 5.20 -41.11 -6.84
CA HIS A 422 5.98 -42.13 -7.55
C HIS A 422 7.49 -42.01 -7.34
N VAL A 423 7.90 -41.21 -6.36
CA VAL A 423 9.30 -40.90 -6.11
C VAL A 423 9.67 -41.32 -4.69
N ASN A 424 10.69 -42.18 -4.56
CA ASN A 424 11.21 -42.52 -3.24
C ASN A 424 12.07 -41.37 -2.72
N THR A 425 11.60 -40.73 -1.65
CA THR A 425 12.26 -39.58 -1.05
C THR A 425 12.55 -39.78 0.45
N ALA A 426 12.30 -40.98 1.00
CA ALA A 426 12.34 -41.25 2.44
C ALA A 426 13.69 -40.94 3.10
N ASP A 427 14.79 -41.19 2.39
CA ASP A 427 16.15 -40.99 2.89
C ASP A 427 16.65 -39.54 2.74
N ILE A 428 15.84 -38.66 2.16
CA ILE A 428 16.21 -37.26 1.91
C ILE A 428 15.47 -36.37 2.93
N PRO A 429 16.20 -35.52 3.69
CA PRO A 429 15.60 -34.53 4.56
C PRO A 429 14.53 -33.69 3.87
N LEU A 430 13.38 -33.54 4.51
CA LEU A 430 12.23 -32.77 4.03
C LEU A 430 11.95 -31.62 4.99
N LEU A 431 12.22 -30.39 4.55
CA LEU A 431 11.68 -29.19 5.17
C LEU A 431 10.27 -28.95 4.64
N PHE A 432 9.26 -29.02 5.50
CA PHE A 432 7.88 -28.83 5.10
C PHE A 432 7.20 -27.69 5.87
N SER A 433 6.27 -27.02 5.19
CA SER A 433 5.22 -26.26 5.87
C SER A 433 3.98 -27.15 5.98
N PRO A 434 3.20 -27.09 7.07
CA PRO A 434 1.97 -27.88 7.21
C PRO A 434 0.90 -27.59 6.13
N MET A 435 1.04 -26.48 5.38
CA MET A 435 0.26 -26.21 4.18
C MET A 435 0.40 -27.27 3.07
N VAL A 436 1.49 -28.05 3.07
CA VAL A 436 1.79 -29.07 2.06
C VAL A 436 0.68 -30.11 1.97
N HIS A 437 0.44 -30.67 0.79
CA HIS A 437 -0.60 -31.68 0.60
C HIS A 437 -0.41 -32.86 1.58
N HIS A 438 -1.38 -33.11 2.47
CA HIS A 438 -1.19 -34.01 3.63
C HIS A 438 -0.75 -35.43 3.26
N ARG A 439 -1.24 -35.95 2.11
CA ARG A 439 -0.86 -37.28 1.58
C ARG A 439 0.63 -37.42 1.24
N ILE A 440 1.37 -36.33 1.02
CA ILE A 440 2.83 -36.36 0.85
C ILE A 440 3.51 -36.74 2.17
N MET A 441 2.89 -36.36 3.29
CA MET A 441 3.43 -36.57 4.63
C MET A 441 3.03 -37.92 5.23
N GLU A 442 1.98 -38.57 4.73
CA GLU A 442 1.47 -39.84 5.27
C GLU A 442 2.51 -40.97 5.22
N SER A 443 3.35 -41.02 4.19
CA SER A 443 4.42 -42.02 4.07
C SER A 443 5.71 -41.63 4.79
N ARG A 444 5.78 -40.45 5.42
CA ARG A 444 7.00 -39.93 6.07
C ARG A 444 6.93 -40.15 7.59
N VAL A 445 7.98 -40.79 8.11
CA VAL A 445 8.13 -41.11 9.54
C VAL A 445 9.40 -40.53 10.17
N ALA A 446 10.36 -40.11 9.36
CA ALA A 446 11.65 -39.57 9.80
C ALA A 446 12.19 -38.56 8.78
N ASN A 447 13.29 -37.88 9.13
CA ASN A 447 13.99 -36.90 8.29
C ASN A 447 13.08 -35.73 7.85
N MET A 448 12.24 -35.26 8.76
CA MET A 448 11.35 -34.12 8.54
C MET A 448 11.78 -32.96 9.42
N ILE A 449 11.66 -31.75 8.90
CA ILE A 449 11.82 -30.49 9.64
C ILE A 449 10.60 -29.64 9.28
N HIS A 450 9.99 -28.97 10.25
CA HIS A 450 8.87 -28.08 9.94
C HIS A 450 9.27 -26.61 9.99
N VAL A 451 8.55 -25.79 9.22
CA VAL A 451 8.62 -24.33 9.25
C VAL A 451 7.24 -23.72 9.11
N SER A 452 7.00 -22.64 9.84
CA SER A 452 5.74 -21.89 9.76
C SER A 452 5.82 -20.81 8.68
N LEU A 453 4.74 -20.63 7.94
CA LEU A 453 4.58 -19.54 6.96
C LEU A 453 3.58 -18.52 7.49
N LYS A 454 3.75 -17.23 7.18
CA LYS A 454 2.80 -16.17 7.59
C LYS A 454 1.37 -16.39 7.09
N SER A 455 1.19 -17.13 5.99
CA SER A 455 -0.13 -17.49 5.45
C SER A 455 -0.78 -18.71 6.14
N ASP A 456 -0.01 -19.47 6.92
CA ASP A 456 -0.48 -20.65 7.64
C ASP A 456 -1.03 -20.24 9.02
N THR A 457 -2.14 -19.50 8.99
CA THR A 457 -2.79 -19.01 10.22
C THR A 457 -3.26 -20.14 11.12
N VAL A 458 -3.62 -21.30 10.58
CA VAL A 458 -4.08 -22.45 11.37
C VAL A 458 -2.94 -22.99 12.22
N THR A 459 -1.82 -23.35 11.59
CA THR A 459 -0.66 -23.88 12.29
C THR A 459 -0.09 -22.85 13.26
N LEU A 460 0.03 -21.58 12.85
CA LEU A 460 0.55 -20.52 13.73
C LEU A 460 -0.27 -20.38 15.03
N ASN A 461 -1.59 -20.48 14.93
CA ASN A 461 -2.49 -20.42 16.08
C ASN A 461 -2.45 -21.66 16.97
N LEU A 462 -2.15 -22.83 16.41
CA LEU A 462 -2.04 -24.09 17.16
C LEU A 462 -0.66 -24.24 17.81
N LEU A 463 0.41 -23.96 17.07
CA LEU A 463 1.75 -24.00 17.60
C LEU A 463 1.97 -22.85 18.59
N GLN A 464 1.52 -21.62 18.33
CA GLN A 464 1.88 -20.41 19.08
C GLN A 464 3.36 -20.44 19.49
N SER A 465 4.20 -20.58 18.47
CA SER A 465 5.63 -20.62 18.66
C SER A 465 6.11 -19.27 19.21
N GLY A 466 6.96 -19.29 20.23
CA GLY A 466 7.50 -18.07 20.83
C GLY A 466 8.39 -17.28 19.85
N ASP A 467 8.89 -16.12 20.27
CA ASP A 467 9.67 -15.21 19.42
C ASP A 467 10.93 -15.83 18.77
N GLU A 468 11.40 -16.97 19.29
CA GLU A 468 12.59 -17.68 18.80
C GLU A 468 12.32 -18.51 17.53
N GLU A 469 11.07 -18.88 17.28
CA GLU A 469 10.68 -19.78 16.19
C GLU A 469 10.45 -19.00 14.89
N PRO A 470 11.19 -19.29 13.81
CA PRO A 470 11.14 -18.49 12.60
C PRO A 470 9.82 -18.69 11.84
N VAL A 471 9.21 -17.57 11.45
CA VAL A 471 8.06 -17.54 10.56
C VAL A 471 8.46 -16.91 9.23
N PHE A 472 8.44 -17.71 8.17
CA PHE A 472 8.83 -17.25 6.84
C PHE A 472 7.68 -16.56 6.11
N ASP A 473 8.03 -15.64 5.21
CA ASP A 473 7.08 -15.02 4.31
C ASP A 473 6.57 -16.06 3.30
N ALA A 474 5.24 -16.04 3.09
CA ALA A 474 4.63 -16.81 2.03
C ALA A 474 5.00 -16.21 0.66
N THR A 475 5.19 -17.06 -0.33
CA THR A 475 5.50 -16.67 -1.71
C THR A 475 4.72 -17.52 -2.68
N GLU A 476 4.66 -17.08 -3.93
CA GLU A 476 3.96 -17.74 -5.03
C GLU A 476 4.63 -19.06 -5.46
N SER A 477 5.82 -19.39 -4.93
CA SER A 477 6.56 -20.61 -5.27
C SER A 477 7.37 -21.16 -4.09
N VAL A 478 7.52 -22.48 -4.05
CA VAL A 478 8.34 -23.19 -3.05
C VAL A 478 9.80 -22.68 -3.04
N THR A 479 10.27 -22.13 -4.17
CA THR A 479 11.58 -21.48 -4.29
C THR A 479 11.78 -20.39 -3.25
N GLY A 480 10.77 -19.55 -2.96
CA GLY A 480 10.88 -18.49 -1.97
C GLY A 480 11.07 -19.01 -0.54
N THR A 481 10.43 -20.13 -0.20
CA THR A 481 10.64 -20.83 1.08
C THR A 481 12.04 -21.44 1.14
N ALA A 482 12.54 -22.01 0.04
CA ALA A 482 13.89 -22.57 -0.03
C ALA A 482 14.98 -21.49 0.13
N ILE A 483 14.78 -20.29 -0.44
CA ILE A 483 15.68 -19.14 -0.26
C ILE A 483 15.77 -18.77 1.22
N GLN A 484 14.62 -18.56 1.86
CA GLN A 484 14.55 -18.19 3.27
C GLN A 484 15.18 -19.27 4.16
N ALA A 485 14.93 -20.55 3.87
CA ALA A 485 15.54 -21.66 4.59
C ALA A 485 17.07 -21.66 4.48
N ALA A 486 17.61 -21.53 3.27
CA ALA A 486 19.05 -21.52 3.04
C ALA A 486 19.74 -20.34 3.75
N ILE A 487 19.14 -19.14 3.70
CA ILE A 487 19.66 -17.95 4.38
C ILE A 487 19.55 -18.11 5.90
N TYR A 488 18.45 -18.65 6.41
CA TYR A 488 18.28 -18.93 7.84
C TYR A 488 19.32 -19.93 8.34
N MET A 489 19.64 -20.94 7.52
CA MET A 489 20.74 -21.87 7.78
C MET A 489 22.13 -21.21 7.68
N GLY A 490 22.23 -19.95 7.30
CA GLY A 490 23.46 -19.15 7.32
C GLY A 490 24.16 -18.99 5.97
N CYS A 491 23.62 -19.55 4.88
CA CYS A 491 24.26 -19.45 3.55
C CYS A 491 24.29 -17.98 3.11
N GLN A 492 25.48 -17.48 2.76
CA GLN A 492 25.66 -16.09 2.32
C GLN A 492 25.62 -15.92 0.80
N GLU A 493 25.60 -17.03 0.06
CA GLU A 493 25.40 -17.06 -1.38
C GLU A 493 24.35 -18.11 -1.75
N ILE A 494 23.36 -17.68 -2.55
CA ILE A 494 22.27 -18.50 -3.08
C ILE A 494 22.40 -18.58 -4.60
N VAL A 495 22.47 -19.80 -5.12
CA VAL A 495 22.66 -20.10 -6.54
C VAL A 495 21.39 -20.74 -7.09
N PHE A 496 20.80 -20.14 -8.13
CA PHE A 496 19.65 -20.69 -8.84
C PHE A 496 20.10 -21.50 -10.06
N THR A 497 19.57 -22.71 -10.21
CA THR A 497 19.72 -23.53 -11.42
C THR A 497 18.36 -24.13 -11.79
N GLY A 498 18.01 -24.22 -13.07
CA GLY A 498 16.70 -24.69 -13.51
C GLY A 498 15.52 -23.80 -13.09
N GLN A 499 15.77 -22.55 -12.70
CA GLN A 499 14.73 -21.57 -12.30
C GLN A 499 14.46 -20.64 -13.50
N ASP A 500 13.72 -21.15 -14.49
CA ASP A 500 13.63 -20.47 -15.79
C ASP A 500 12.60 -19.34 -15.88
N PHE A 501 11.53 -19.40 -15.09
CA PHE A 501 10.42 -18.41 -15.08
C PHE A 501 9.90 -17.99 -16.46
N SER A 502 10.05 -18.87 -17.45
CA SER A 502 9.75 -18.67 -18.86
C SER A 502 9.79 -20.03 -19.56
N PHE A 503 9.48 -20.07 -20.86
CA PHE A 503 9.42 -21.31 -21.65
C PHE A 503 10.56 -21.38 -22.69
N PRO A 504 11.83 -21.59 -22.27
CA PRO A 504 12.93 -21.73 -23.21
C PRO A 504 12.71 -22.94 -24.12
N GLY A 505 12.91 -22.75 -25.42
CA GLY A 505 12.72 -23.82 -26.41
C GLY A 505 11.30 -24.37 -26.50
N ALA A 506 10.28 -23.62 -26.06
CA ALA A 506 8.88 -24.06 -26.02
C ALA A 506 8.63 -25.27 -25.10
N SER A 507 9.42 -25.42 -24.04
CA SER A 507 9.22 -26.43 -22.99
C SER A 507 8.90 -25.78 -21.65
N VAL A 508 8.08 -26.46 -20.84
CA VAL A 508 7.68 -26.02 -19.50
C VAL A 508 8.60 -26.58 -18.41
N TYR A 509 9.09 -27.81 -18.57
CA TYR A 509 9.90 -28.50 -17.56
C TYR A 509 11.07 -29.28 -18.17
N ALA A 510 12.08 -29.56 -17.36
CA ALA A 510 13.15 -30.50 -17.67
C ALA A 510 12.65 -31.95 -17.77
N PRO A 511 13.38 -32.84 -18.47
CA PRO A 511 13.05 -34.26 -18.51
C PRO A 511 12.92 -34.87 -17.10
N GLY A 512 11.92 -35.74 -16.94
CA GLY A 512 11.63 -36.41 -15.66
C GLY A 512 10.43 -35.84 -14.89
N ALA A 513 10.05 -34.59 -15.13
CA ALA A 513 8.80 -34.02 -14.59
C ALA A 513 7.58 -34.65 -15.28
N LYS A 514 6.74 -35.37 -14.52
CA LYS A 514 5.59 -36.15 -15.06
C LYS A 514 4.25 -35.84 -14.39
N HIS A 515 4.17 -34.74 -13.65
CA HIS A 515 2.97 -34.37 -12.89
C HIS A 515 1.87 -33.72 -13.74
N PHE A 516 2.18 -33.29 -14.97
CA PHE A 516 1.20 -32.84 -15.96
C PHE A 516 1.24 -33.68 -17.24
N SER A 517 0.10 -33.73 -17.96
CA SER A 517 0.03 -34.36 -19.28
C SER A 517 0.70 -33.48 -20.33
N LYS A 518 1.27 -34.10 -21.37
CA LYS A 518 1.94 -33.38 -22.47
C LYS A 518 1.01 -32.37 -23.17
N GLN A 519 -0.27 -32.71 -23.34
CA GLN A 519 -1.26 -31.81 -23.94
C GLN A 519 -1.47 -30.52 -23.15
N ILE A 520 -1.50 -30.60 -21.82
CA ILE A 520 -1.64 -29.41 -20.95
C ILE A 520 -0.40 -28.52 -21.07
N LEU A 521 0.79 -29.11 -21.05
CA LEU A 521 2.06 -28.39 -21.18
C LEU A 521 2.16 -27.68 -22.53
N ASP A 522 1.88 -28.38 -23.64
CA ASP A 522 1.92 -27.82 -24.98
C ASP A 522 0.92 -26.64 -25.12
N SER A 523 -0.30 -26.80 -24.62
CA SER A 523 -1.33 -25.74 -24.65
C SER A 523 -0.93 -24.49 -23.84
N THR A 524 -0.20 -24.68 -22.73
CA THR A 524 0.28 -23.58 -21.88
C THR A 524 1.29 -22.71 -22.63
N VAL A 525 2.18 -23.35 -23.41
CA VAL A 525 3.18 -22.66 -24.23
C VAL A 525 2.53 -21.96 -25.43
N GLU A 526 1.55 -22.61 -26.08
CA GLU A 526 0.81 -22.01 -27.20
C GLU A 526 0.02 -20.75 -26.80
N GLN A 527 -0.48 -20.70 -25.57
CA GLN A 527 -1.24 -19.56 -25.04
C GLN A 527 -0.36 -18.47 -24.41
N ALA A 528 0.96 -18.67 -24.35
CA ALA A 528 1.90 -17.71 -23.77
C ALA A 528 2.05 -16.47 -24.68
N ALA A 529 1.24 -15.44 -24.42
CA ALA A 529 1.24 -14.19 -25.19
C ALA A 529 2.34 -13.19 -24.75
N MET A 530 2.89 -13.36 -23.55
CA MET A 530 3.88 -12.45 -22.98
C MET A 530 5.31 -12.88 -23.34
N ARG A 531 6.25 -11.94 -23.26
CA ARG A 531 7.67 -12.21 -23.47
C ARG A 531 8.51 -11.56 -22.39
N ILE A 532 9.60 -12.23 -22.02
CA ILE A 532 10.59 -11.75 -21.05
C ILE A 532 12.00 -11.97 -21.56
N GLU A 533 12.92 -11.06 -21.20
CA GLU A 533 14.33 -11.18 -21.54
C GLU A 533 15.00 -12.27 -20.70
N ASN A 534 15.76 -13.15 -21.35
CA ASN A 534 16.57 -14.18 -20.71
C ASN A 534 17.99 -13.69 -20.43
N VAL A 535 18.76 -14.46 -19.67
CA VAL A 535 20.14 -14.09 -19.26
C VAL A 535 21.12 -13.93 -20.43
N GLN A 536 20.80 -14.47 -21.61
CA GLN A 536 21.58 -14.30 -22.85
C GLN A 536 21.15 -13.07 -23.68
N GLY A 537 20.15 -12.30 -23.22
CA GLY A 537 19.61 -11.13 -23.90
C GLY A 537 18.56 -11.43 -24.98
N ALA A 538 18.13 -12.69 -25.12
CA ALA A 538 17.05 -13.06 -26.04
C ALA A 538 15.69 -13.06 -25.32
N MET A 539 14.59 -13.03 -26.09
CA MET A 539 13.23 -12.98 -25.52
C MET A 539 12.57 -14.36 -25.49
N ASN A 540 12.25 -14.87 -24.30
CA ASN A 540 11.50 -16.11 -24.10
C ASN A 540 9.97 -15.84 -24.00
N PRO A 541 9.12 -16.77 -24.46
CA PRO A 541 7.69 -16.77 -24.12
C PRO A 541 7.48 -16.95 -22.61
N THR A 542 6.47 -16.28 -22.06
CA THR A 542 6.05 -16.41 -20.66
C THR A 542 4.55 -16.11 -20.51
N ASN A 543 4.01 -16.24 -19.30
CA ASN A 543 2.61 -15.94 -18.96
C ASN A 543 2.49 -15.25 -17.59
N ASP A 544 1.29 -14.78 -17.25
CA ASP A 544 1.04 -14.08 -15.98
C ASP A 544 1.42 -14.92 -14.74
N SER A 545 1.21 -16.24 -14.80
CA SER A 545 1.54 -17.14 -13.68
C SER A 545 3.05 -17.20 -13.43
N MET A 546 3.87 -17.33 -14.47
CA MET A 546 5.34 -17.35 -14.35
C MET A 546 5.88 -15.99 -13.93
N MET A 547 5.27 -14.90 -14.42
CA MET A 547 5.62 -13.54 -14.01
C MET A 547 5.32 -13.31 -12.52
N ALA A 548 4.17 -13.76 -12.02
CA ALA A 548 3.85 -13.66 -10.59
C ALA A 548 4.85 -14.44 -9.71
N VAL A 549 5.29 -15.62 -10.17
CA VAL A 549 6.33 -16.39 -9.47
C VAL A 549 7.68 -15.66 -9.48
N LEU A 550 8.08 -15.10 -10.63
CA LEU A 550 9.32 -14.32 -10.75
C LEU A 550 9.29 -13.10 -9.82
N GLU A 551 8.24 -12.30 -9.87
CA GLU A 551 8.05 -11.12 -9.00
C GLU A 551 8.07 -11.51 -7.51
N GLY A 552 7.48 -12.67 -7.17
CA GLY A 552 7.52 -13.24 -5.83
C GLY A 552 8.94 -13.55 -5.35
N VAL A 553 9.76 -14.17 -6.21
CA VAL A 553 11.17 -14.48 -5.92
C VAL A 553 12.00 -13.19 -5.80
N GLU A 554 11.83 -12.24 -6.72
CA GLU A 554 12.53 -10.94 -6.69
C GLU A 554 12.20 -10.14 -5.42
N ARG A 555 10.95 -10.19 -4.96
CA ARG A 555 10.51 -9.56 -3.71
C ARG A 555 11.15 -10.20 -2.47
N ILE A 556 11.47 -11.50 -2.49
CA ILE A 556 12.25 -12.14 -1.43
C ILE A 556 13.72 -11.73 -1.52
N ILE A 557 14.33 -11.76 -2.71
CA ILE A 557 15.73 -11.35 -2.93
C ILE A 557 15.97 -9.94 -2.38
N ALA A 558 15.07 -8.99 -2.67
CA ALA A 558 15.16 -7.61 -2.23
C ALA A 558 15.16 -7.44 -0.68
N LYS A 559 14.69 -8.44 0.09
CA LYS A 559 14.73 -8.41 1.57
C LYS A 559 16.11 -8.74 2.14
N TYR A 560 17.01 -9.31 1.34
CA TYR A 560 18.32 -9.80 1.77
C TYR A 560 19.46 -9.15 0.97
N PRO A 561 19.66 -7.82 1.06
CA PRO A 561 20.66 -7.10 0.27
C PRO A 561 22.11 -7.51 0.57
N ASN A 562 22.35 -8.17 1.71
CA ASN A 562 23.68 -8.65 2.12
C ASN A 562 23.98 -10.08 1.66
N VAL A 563 23.03 -10.75 0.99
CA VAL A 563 23.21 -12.11 0.46
C VAL A 563 23.49 -12.00 -1.03
N ARG A 564 24.48 -12.76 -1.52
CA ARG A 564 24.78 -12.82 -2.95
C ARG A 564 23.80 -13.77 -3.63
N PHE A 565 23.13 -13.31 -4.69
CA PHE A 565 22.28 -14.16 -5.51
C PHE A 565 22.89 -14.35 -6.91
N THR A 566 22.99 -15.60 -7.32
CA THR A 566 23.62 -16.00 -8.59
C THR A 566 22.62 -16.79 -9.43
N ASN A 567 22.32 -16.35 -10.66
CA ASN A 567 21.45 -17.08 -11.58
C ASN A 567 22.29 -17.85 -12.62
N THR A 568 22.24 -19.17 -12.57
CA THR A 568 22.97 -20.05 -13.49
C THR A 568 22.09 -20.65 -14.58
N SER A 569 20.77 -20.44 -14.52
CA SER A 569 19.79 -20.95 -15.48
C SER A 569 20.03 -20.34 -16.88
N GLN A 570 20.87 -20.99 -17.69
CA GLN A 570 21.47 -20.40 -18.90
C GLN A 570 20.44 -19.88 -19.92
N TRP A 571 19.25 -20.50 -19.94
CA TRP A 571 18.16 -20.14 -20.85
C TRP A 571 16.97 -19.52 -20.13
N GLY A 572 17.07 -19.30 -18.82
CA GLY A 572 16.00 -18.73 -18.00
C GLY A 572 15.89 -17.22 -18.09
N ALA A 573 14.76 -16.69 -17.63
CA ALA A 573 14.52 -15.27 -17.50
C ALA A 573 15.59 -14.60 -16.62
N LYS A 574 15.89 -13.33 -16.89
CA LYS A 574 16.64 -12.51 -15.95
C LYS A 574 15.84 -12.37 -14.66
N ILE A 575 16.53 -12.53 -13.54
CA ILE A 575 15.98 -12.32 -12.20
C ILE A 575 16.64 -11.06 -11.67
N LYS A 576 15.85 -10.06 -11.29
CA LYS A 576 16.35 -8.80 -10.74
C LYS A 576 17.22 -9.06 -9.50
N ASP A 577 18.25 -8.24 -9.33
CA ASP A 577 19.20 -8.28 -8.21
C ASP A 577 19.98 -9.62 -8.11
N THR A 578 20.15 -10.31 -9.25
CA THR A 578 21.03 -11.49 -9.38
C THR A 578 22.17 -11.25 -10.37
N VAL A 579 23.27 -11.97 -10.19
CA VAL A 579 24.39 -12.02 -11.14
C VAL A 579 24.29 -13.28 -11.99
N TRP A 580 24.32 -13.15 -13.31
CA TRP A 580 24.43 -14.31 -14.19
C TRP A 580 25.88 -14.79 -14.31
N GLU A 581 26.10 -16.08 -14.10
CA GLU A 581 27.33 -16.80 -14.44
C GLU A 581 27.01 -18.29 -14.71
N PRO A 582 27.81 -19.02 -15.50
CA PRO A 582 27.63 -20.47 -15.67
C PRO A 582 27.81 -21.23 -14.35
N LEU A 583 27.06 -22.33 -14.15
CA LEU A 583 27.20 -23.16 -12.94
C LEU A 583 28.64 -23.71 -12.77
N SER A 584 29.36 -23.91 -13.87
CA SER A 584 30.78 -24.31 -13.82
C SER A 584 31.67 -23.27 -13.14
N SER A 585 31.38 -21.98 -13.29
CA SER A 585 32.11 -20.89 -12.64
C SER A 585 31.87 -20.87 -11.13
N VAL A 586 30.64 -21.19 -10.70
CA VAL A 586 30.32 -21.42 -9.29
C VAL A 586 31.17 -22.56 -8.73
N LEU A 587 31.20 -23.70 -9.44
CA LEU A 587 31.99 -24.87 -9.01
C LEU A 587 33.45 -24.50 -8.79
N GLU A 588 34.10 -23.82 -9.74
CA GLU A 588 35.48 -23.37 -9.57
C GLU A 588 35.69 -22.51 -8.31
N ARG A 589 34.74 -21.62 -8.01
CA ARG A 589 34.81 -20.73 -6.83
C ARG A 589 34.76 -21.52 -5.52
N VAL A 590 33.97 -22.60 -5.46
CA VAL A 590 33.75 -23.36 -4.21
C VAL A 590 34.53 -24.67 -4.10
N ARG A 591 35.38 -25.01 -5.09
CA ARG A 591 36.22 -26.23 -5.07
C ARG A 591 37.02 -26.42 -3.77
N GLY A 592 37.39 -25.34 -3.09
CA GLY A 592 38.13 -25.38 -1.82
C GLY A 592 37.29 -25.71 -0.59
N THR A 593 35.96 -25.67 -0.69
CA THR A 593 35.02 -25.91 0.41
C THR A 593 34.38 -27.28 0.21
N MET A 594 34.60 -28.22 1.12
CA MET A 594 34.00 -29.55 1.05
C MET A 594 32.78 -29.64 1.96
N LEU A 595 31.68 -30.19 1.45
CA LEU A 595 30.52 -30.61 2.22
C LEU A 595 30.58 -32.13 2.40
N GLU A 596 30.66 -32.60 3.65
CA GLU A 596 30.58 -34.03 3.92
C GLU A 596 29.22 -34.56 3.47
N GLY A 597 29.20 -35.64 2.66
CA GLY A 597 28.03 -36.04 1.89
C GLY A 597 26.75 -36.34 2.69
N ASN A 598 26.87 -36.77 3.96
CA ASN A 598 25.73 -37.03 4.84
C ASN A 598 25.55 -35.98 5.95
N SER A 599 26.33 -34.89 5.94
CA SER A 599 26.32 -33.88 7.01
C SER A 599 24.93 -33.29 7.26
N VAL A 600 24.21 -32.93 6.20
CA VAL A 600 22.85 -32.35 6.30
C VAL A 600 21.89 -33.36 6.92
N SER A 601 21.86 -34.59 6.40
CA SER A 601 20.98 -35.63 6.94
C SER A 601 21.31 -35.98 8.39
N ASN A 602 22.59 -36.14 8.72
CA ASN A 602 23.04 -36.45 10.07
C ASN A 602 22.66 -35.35 11.07
N ARG A 603 22.80 -34.08 10.67
CA ARG A 603 22.36 -32.94 11.48
C ARG A 603 20.86 -33.00 11.73
N VAL A 604 20.06 -33.18 10.69
CA VAL A 604 18.60 -33.25 10.76
C VAL A 604 18.14 -34.38 11.67
N SER A 605 18.72 -35.57 11.53
CA SER A 605 18.37 -36.73 12.37
C SER A 605 18.77 -36.55 13.84
N ALA A 606 19.71 -35.66 14.15
CA ALA A 606 20.19 -35.38 15.50
C ALA A 606 19.45 -34.21 16.19
N LEU A 607 18.56 -33.51 15.50
CA LEU A 607 17.86 -32.36 16.06
C LEU A 607 16.88 -32.78 17.17
N PRO A 608 16.77 -31.97 18.25
CA PRO A 608 15.78 -32.20 19.28
C PRO A 608 14.36 -32.03 18.72
N ARG A 609 13.44 -32.85 19.21
CA ARG A 609 12.00 -32.70 18.95
C ARG A 609 11.39 -31.86 20.06
N TYR A 610 10.14 -31.45 19.88
CA TYR A 610 9.35 -30.90 20.97
C TYR A 610 9.28 -31.87 22.15
N ASP A 611 9.41 -31.32 23.36
CA ASP A 611 9.22 -32.09 24.58
C ASP A 611 7.74 -32.49 24.77
N GLU A 612 7.49 -33.39 25.73
CA GLU A 612 6.14 -33.88 26.01
C GLU A 612 5.18 -32.78 26.46
N GLY A 613 5.68 -31.77 27.19
CA GLY A 613 4.88 -30.64 27.67
C GLY A 613 4.39 -29.78 26.51
N ARG A 614 5.30 -29.42 25.60
CA ARG A 614 4.96 -28.67 24.39
C ARG A 614 4.01 -29.46 23.48
N SER A 615 4.24 -30.76 23.33
CA SER A 615 3.37 -31.62 22.53
C SER A 615 1.96 -31.73 23.13
N ALA A 616 1.83 -31.79 24.45
CA ALA A 616 0.56 -31.78 25.16
C ALA A 616 -0.18 -30.44 25.03
N GLU A 617 0.54 -29.32 25.08
CA GLU A 617 -0.02 -27.98 24.89
C GLU A 617 -0.65 -27.82 23.49
N ILE A 618 0.08 -28.19 22.43
CA ILE A 618 -0.42 -28.12 21.06
C ILE A 618 -1.63 -29.04 20.87
N SER A 619 -1.59 -30.25 21.45
CA SER A 619 -2.74 -31.17 21.43
C SER A 619 -3.95 -30.56 22.14
N GLY A 620 -3.76 -29.97 23.31
CA GLY A 620 -4.85 -29.34 24.08
C GLY A 620 -5.46 -28.12 23.37
N ARG A 621 -4.66 -27.37 22.60
CA ARG A 621 -5.19 -26.30 21.73
C ARG A 621 -6.03 -26.83 20.58
N LEU A 622 -5.70 -28.00 20.04
CA LEU A 622 -6.52 -28.65 19.02
C LEU A 622 -7.89 -29.07 19.59
N ASP A 623 -7.91 -29.60 20.82
CA ASP A 623 -9.16 -29.89 21.54
C ASP A 623 -9.95 -28.60 21.81
N GLN A 624 -9.28 -27.54 22.28
CA GLN A 624 -9.89 -26.23 22.51
C GLN A 624 -10.47 -25.62 21.23
N LEU A 625 -9.79 -25.78 20.09
CA LEU A 625 -10.27 -25.34 18.78
C LEU A 625 -11.61 -26.01 18.45
N TYR A 626 -11.74 -27.32 18.69
CA TYR A 626 -12.98 -28.06 18.47
C TYR A 626 -14.11 -27.59 19.40
N GLU A 627 -13.84 -27.46 20.71
CA GLU A 627 -14.83 -26.99 21.68
C GLU A 627 -15.34 -25.58 21.36
N GLN A 628 -14.44 -24.66 21.01
CA GLN A 628 -14.82 -23.31 20.60
C GLN A 628 -15.60 -23.31 19.28
N LEU A 629 -15.31 -24.24 18.36
CA LEU A 629 -16.07 -24.35 17.11
C LEU A 629 -17.53 -24.75 17.37
N LEU A 630 -17.76 -25.71 18.28
CA LEU A 630 -19.11 -26.10 18.73
C LEU A 630 -19.84 -24.92 19.38
N ALA A 631 -19.16 -24.16 20.24
CA ALA A 631 -19.72 -22.96 20.85
C ALA A 631 -20.09 -21.90 19.79
N ASN A 632 -19.22 -21.68 18.81
CA ASN A 632 -19.48 -20.77 17.70
C ASN A 632 -20.68 -21.20 16.86
N GLU A 633 -20.86 -22.50 16.60
CA GLU A 633 -22.04 -22.99 15.89
C GLU A 633 -23.35 -22.59 16.61
N GLN A 634 -23.40 -22.73 17.92
CA GLN A 634 -24.55 -22.33 18.72
C GLN A 634 -24.80 -20.82 18.66
N ARG A 635 -23.73 -20.01 18.71
CA ARG A 635 -23.81 -18.55 18.57
C ARG A 635 -24.29 -18.14 17.18
N LEU A 636 -23.78 -18.78 16.12
CA LEU A 636 -24.21 -18.55 14.73
C LEU A 636 -25.70 -18.87 14.53
N ARG A 637 -26.19 -19.99 15.09
CA ARG A 637 -27.63 -20.33 15.08
C ARG A 637 -28.49 -19.28 15.80
N LYS A 638 -28.00 -18.79 16.94
CA LYS A 638 -28.66 -17.69 17.68
C LYS A 638 -28.69 -16.41 16.84
N LEU A 639 -27.57 -16.04 16.20
CA LEU A 639 -27.47 -14.85 15.35
C LEU A 639 -28.39 -14.93 14.13
N ASP A 640 -28.43 -16.05 13.40
CA ASP A 640 -29.32 -16.19 12.23
C ASP A 640 -30.79 -15.98 12.63
N LYS A 641 -31.20 -16.52 13.78
CA LYS A 641 -32.55 -16.30 14.33
C LYS A 641 -32.81 -14.84 14.67
N ILE A 642 -31.88 -14.18 15.38
CA ILE A 642 -32.03 -12.77 15.74
C ILE A 642 -32.16 -11.90 14.49
N LEU A 643 -31.27 -12.10 13.51
CA LEU A 643 -31.22 -11.33 12.26
C LEU A 643 -32.49 -11.54 11.42
N ALA A 644 -33.07 -12.75 11.41
CA ALA A 644 -34.34 -13.02 10.74
C ALA A 644 -35.50 -12.20 11.34
N ASP A 645 -35.52 -12.04 12.66
CA ASP A 645 -36.59 -11.35 13.39
C ASP A 645 -36.45 -9.81 13.39
N LEU A 646 -35.25 -9.27 13.13
CA LEU A 646 -34.94 -7.84 13.26
C LEU A 646 -35.89 -6.94 12.45
N ALA A 647 -36.15 -7.26 11.19
CA ALA A 647 -36.99 -6.41 10.33
C ALA A 647 -38.44 -6.34 10.82
N ALA A 648 -39.02 -7.46 11.25
CA ALA A 648 -40.37 -7.50 11.79
C ALA A 648 -40.45 -6.79 13.16
N LEU A 649 -39.44 -6.94 14.00
CA LEU A 649 -39.37 -6.31 15.32
C LEU A 649 -39.10 -4.81 15.27
N SER A 650 -38.37 -4.32 14.26
CA SER A 650 -38.14 -2.89 14.08
C SER A 650 -39.45 -2.09 13.90
N ARG A 651 -40.47 -2.72 13.30
CA ARG A 651 -41.79 -2.13 13.03
C ARG A 651 -42.78 -2.32 14.18
N THR A 652 -42.64 -3.40 14.94
CA THR A 652 -43.63 -3.82 15.95
C THR A 652 -43.18 -3.57 17.41
N ASN A 653 -41.87 -3.58 17.68
CA ASN A 653 -41.31 -3.33 19.02
C ASN A 653 -39.87 -2.76 18.94
N PRO A 654 -39.72 -1.44 18.73
CA PRO A 654 -38.42 -0.77 18.56
C PRO A 654 -37.44 -0.98 19.72
N ASN A 655 -37.94 -0.99 20.97
CA ASN A 655 -37.09 -1.19 22.15
C ASN A 655 -36.47 -2.60 22.17
N LYS A 656 -37.27 -3.63 21.83
CA LYS A 656 -36.77 -5.00 21.70
C LYS A 656 -35.80 -5.13 20.53
N CYS A 657 -36.06 -4.46 19.41
CA CYS A 657 -35.16 -4.40 18.26
C CYS A 657 -33.79 -3.82 18.64
N GLY A 658 -33.76 -2.69 19.35
CA GLY A 658 -32.52 -2.08 19.82
C GLY A 658 -31.69 -2.99 20.73
N LYS A 659 -32.35 -3.70 21.66
CA LYS A 659 -31.67 -4.69 22.52
C LYS A 659 -31.08 -5.85 21.70
N LEU A 660 -31.85 -6.39 20.76
CA LEU A 660 -31.37 -7.48 19.90
C LEU A 660 -30.20 -7.07 19.01
N MET A 661 -30.15 -5.82 18.55
CA MET A 661 -28.97 -5.30 17.83
C MET A 661 -27.72 -5.27 18.72
N MET A 662 -27.85 -4.93 20.01
CA MET A 662 -26.72 -5.04 20.95
C MET A 662 -26.30 -6.50 21.15
N ASP A 663 -27.27 -7.42 21.26
CA ASP A 663 -27.00 -8.85 21.35
C ASP A 663 -26.25 -9.35 20.09
N VAL A 664 -26.61 -8.87 18.89
CA VAL A 664 -25.88 -9.19 17.64
C VAL A 664 -24.41 -8.79 17.75
N ASN A 665 -24.13 -7.56 18.17
CA ASN A 665 -22.76 -7.07 18.32
C ASN A 665 -21.98 -7.88 19.37
N GLN A 666 -22.59 -8.23 20.50
CA GLN A 666 -21.94 -9.02 21.54
C GLN A 666 -21.62 -10.45 21.09
N GLU A 667 -22.58 -11.12 20.45
CA GLU A 667 -22.38 -12.48 19.93
C GLU A 667 -21.35 -12.49 18.79
N TRP A 668 -21.43 -11.54 17.86
CA TRP A 668 -20.45 -11.40 16.79
C TRP A 668 -19.06 -11.11 17.33
N HIS A 669 -18.93 -10.21 18.32
CA HIS A 669 -17.67 -9.94 19.00
C HIS A 669 -17.06 -11.21 19.61
N ALA A 670 -17.86 -12.06 20.25
CA ALA A 670 -17.37 -13.31 20.81
C ALA A 670 -16.88 -14.28 19.72
N ILE A 671 -17.57 -14.33 18.57
CA ILE A 671 -17.17 -15.17 17.43
C ILE A 671 -15.84 -14.67 16.84
N VAL A 672 -15.70 -13.38 16.51
CA VAL A 672 -14.50 -12.87 15.81
C VAL A 672 -13.22 -12.93 16.65
N HIS A 673 -13.34 -12.96 17.97
CA HIS A 673 -12.21 -13.11 18.91
C HIS A 673 -11.93 -14.57 19.31
N SER A 674 -12.67 -15.52 18.76
CA SER A 674 -12.45 -16.94 19.02
C SER A 674 -11.37 -17.54 18.12
N LEU A 675 -10.73 -18.61 18.59
CA LEU A 675 -9.70 -19.33 17.82
C LEU A 675 -10.23 -19.87 16.48
N PRO A 676 -11.44 -20.48 16.39
CA PRO A 676 -11.95 -20.96 15.10
C PRO A 676 -12.15 -19.84 14.07
N PHE A 677 -12.49 -18.62 14.52
CA PHE A 677 -12.65 -17.52 13.58
C PHE A 677 -11.32 -17.07 13.00
N GLN A 678 -10.34 -16.85 13.87
CA GLN A 678 -9.00 -16.38 13.50
C GLN A 678 -8.20 -17.42 12.70
N ALA A 679 -8.35 -18.71 13.03
CA ALA A 679 -7.63 -19.79 12.38
C ALA A 679 -8.34 -20.31 11.12
N LEU A 680 -9.66 -20.54 11.18
CA LEU A 680 -10.39 -21.29 10.15
C LEU A 680 -11.32 -20.40 9.32
N TYR A 681 -12.24 -19.65 9.96
CA TYR A 681 -13.27 -18.93 9.22
C TYR A 681 -12.70 -17.84 8.31
N VAL A 682 -11.72 -17.07 8.80
CA VAL A 682 -11.05 -16.02 7.99
C VAL A 682 -10.38 -16.60 6.74
N LYS A 683 -9.91 -17.83 6.81
CA LYS A 683 -9.21 -18.48 5.70
C LYS A 683 -10.16 -19.07 4.67
N VAL A 684 -11.20 -19.74 5.14
CA VAL A 684 -12.17 -20.46 4.30
C VAL A 684 -13.23 -19.55 3.71
N PHE A 685 -13.72 -18.58 4.49
CA PHE A 685 -14.82 -17.68 4.11
C PHE A 685 -14.33 -16.25 3.93
N ARG A 686 -13.10 -16.11 3.45
CA ARG A 686 -12.41 -14.82 3.36
C ARG A 686 -13.21 -13.82 2.53
N ASN A 687 -13.75 -14.26 1.40
CA ASN A 687 -14.44 -13.39 0.46
C ASN A 687 -15.81 -12.95 1.00
N GLU A 688 -16.55 -13.84 1.66
CA GLU A 688 -17.81 -13.51 2.33
C GLU A 688 -17.59 -12.54 3.50
N ILE A 689 -16.50 -12.70 4.26
CA ILE A 689 -16.12 -11.77 5.33
C ILE A 689 -15.81 -10.39 4.73
N ILE A 690 -15.01 -10.32 3.67
CA ILE A 690 -14.68 -9.05 2.99
C ILE A 690 -15.94 -8.37 2.45
N HIS A 691 -16.84 -9.13 1.82
CA HIS A 691 -18.11 -8.59 1.32
C HIS A 691 -18.94 -8.00 2.45
N MET A 692 -19.09 -8.70 3.58
CA MET A 692 -19.79 -8.17 4.74
C MET A 692 -19.10 -6.91 5.29
N GLU A 693 -17.78 -6.93 5.50
CA GLU A 693 -17.03 -5.78 6.04
C GLU A 693 -17.11 -4.53 5.15
N ARG A 694 -17.21 -4.73 3.84
CA ARG A 694 -17.34 -3.64 2.85
C ARG A 694 -18.67 -2.91 2.95
N ASP A 695 -19.76 -3.64 3.17
CA ASP A 695 -21.11 -3.09 3.14
C ASP A 695 -21.67 -2.79 4.56
N LEU A 696 -21.00 -3.25 5.61
CA LEU A 696 -21.38 -3.01 7.02
C LEU A 696 -21.43 -1.51 7.41
N PRO A 697 -20.50 -0.63 6.97
CA PRO A 697 -20.56 0.80 7.34
C PRO A 697 -21.86 1.48 6.91
N ASP A 698 -22.38 1.14 5.73
CA ASP A 698 -23.62 1.71 5.20
C ASP A 698 -24.81 1.33 6.09
N ALA A 699 -24.82 0.11 6.63
CA ALA A 699 -25.82 -0.33 7.61
C ALA A 699 -25.68 0.42 8.94
N VAL A 700 -24.45 0.63 9.44
CA VAL A 700 -24.20 1.26 10.75
C VAL A 700 -24.55 2.76 10.75
N GLN A 701 -24.30 3.45 9.64
CA GLN A 701 -24.52 4.90 9.50
C GLN A 701 -25.99 5.26 9.23
N GLU A 702 -26.85 4.29 8.94
CA GLU A 702 -28.27 4.54 8.69
C GLU A 702 -29.00 5.04 9.95
N SER A 703 -29.64 6.20 9.80
CA SER A 703 -30.34 6.92 10.87
C SER A 703 -31.68 6.28 11.25
N SER A 704 -32.38 5.70 10.27
CA SER A 704 -33.67 5.03 10.48
C SER A 704 -33.45 3.65 11.11
N LEU A 705 -34.01 3.42 12.31
CA LEU A 705 -33.91 2.12 12.99
C LEU A 705 -34.43 0.96 12.12
N ILE A 706 -35.53 1.19 11.38
CA ILE A 706 -36.15 0.17 10.51
C ILE A 706 -35.21 -0.17 9.37
N LYS A 707 -34.72 0.86 8.65
CA LYS A 707 -33.85 0.66 7.50
C LYS A 707 -32.48 0.12 7.92
N ARG A 708 -31.95 0.56 9.06
CA ARG A 708 -30.75 -0.01 9.67
C ARG A 708 -30.92 -1.48 10.01
N ALA A 709 -32.04 -1.88 10.63
CA ALA A 709 -32.31 -3.27 10.95
C ALA A 709 -32.43 -4.15 9.68
N GLU A 710 -33.02 -3.62 8.61
CA GLU A 710 -33.09 -4.29 7.30
C GLU A 710 -31.70 -4.42 6.66
N LEU A 711 -30.92 -3.34 6.59
CA LEU A 711 -29.57 -3.34 6.05
C LEU A 711 -28.63 -4.24 6.85
N THR A 712 -28.68 -4.21 8.19
CA THR A 712 -27.89 -5.11 9.03
C THR A 712 -28.24 -6.57 8.75
N ARG A 713 -29.52 -6.91 8.60
CA ARG A 713 -29.93 -8.26 8.20
C ARG A 713 -29.35 -8.62 6.84
N ASP A 714 -29.50 -7.75 5.85
CA ASP A 714 -29.15 -8.07 4.46
C ASP A 714 -27.63 -8.15 4.25
N VAL A 715 -26.84 -7.40 5.03
CA VAL A 715 -25.38 -7.42 4.99
C VAL A 715 -24.79 -8.56 5.84
N VAL A 716 -25.27 -8.75 7.07
CA VAL A 716 -24.61 -9.66 8.03
C VAL A 716 -25.13 -11.10 7.92
N ARG A 717 -26.43 -11.29 7.71
CA ARG A 717 -27.05 -12.62 7.75
C ARG A 717 -26.50 -13.58 6.68
N PRO A 718 -26.20 -13.17 5.43
CA PRO A 718 -25.61 -14.07 4.44
C PRO A 718 -24.29 -14.69 4.90
N LEU A 719 -23.42 -13.91 5.54
CA LEU A 719 -22.17 -14.42 6.12
C LEU A 719 -22.48 -15.44 7.22
N ILE A 720 -23.36 -15.10 8.17
CA ILE A 720 -23.73 -16.02 9.27
C ILE A 720 -24.23 -17.37 8.75
N GLN A 721 -25.06 -17.36 7.71
CA GLN A 721 -25.57 -18.58 7.08
C GLN A 721 -24.48 -19.39 6.39
N THR A 722 -23.55 -18.72 5.71
CA THR A 722 -22.42 -19.36 5.04
C THR A 722 -21.49 -20.03 6.06
N LEU A 723 -21.13 -19.30 7.13
CA LEU A 723 -20.34 -19.86 8.24
C LEU A 723 -21.02 -21.08 8.84
N LEU A 724 -22.32 -20.97 9.15
CA LEU A 724 -23.09 -22.06 9.76
C LEU A 724 -23.19 -23.29 8.86
N ALA A 725 -23.33 -23.11 7.54
CA ALA A 725 -23.38 -24.20 6.57
C ALA A 725 -22.03 -24.93 6.46
N GLY A 726 -20.92 -24.20 6.62
CA GLY A 726 -19.57 -24.75 6.56
C GLY A 726 -19.05 -25.36 7.87
N THR A 727 -19.56 -24.92 9.03
CA THR A 727 -19.12 -25.41 10.36
C THR A 727 -19.08 -26.95 10.48
N PRO A 728 -20.08 -27.72 9.99
CA PRO A 728 -20.02 -29.18 10.09
C PRO A 728 -18.87 -29.83 9.30
N ALA A 729 -18.41 -29.21 8.21
CA ALA A 729 -17.25 -29.71 7.48
C ALA A 729 -15.96 -29.44 8.26
N LEU A 730 -15.82 -28.26 8.85
CA LEU A 730 -14.69 -27.94 9.74
C LEU A 730 -14.63 -28.87 10.96
N GLN A 731 -15.77 -29.21 11.56
CA GLN A 731 -15.84 -30.18 12.66
C GLN A 731 -15.24 -31.53 12.26
N ARG A 732 -15.62 -32.08 11.11
CA ARG A 732 -15.08 -33.36 10.62
C ARG A 732 -13.57 -33.31 10.38
N ILE A 733 -13.07 -32.20 9.84
CA ILE A 733 -11.62 -32.02 9.62
C ILE A 733 -10.88 -32.01 10.97
N ILE A 734 -11.37 -31.26 11.96
CA ILE A 734 -10.72 -31.20 13.27
C ILE A 734 -10.80 -32.55 13.99
N GLU A 735 -11.94 -33.26 13.92
CA GLU A 735 -12.09 -34.60 14.48
C GLU A 735 -11.07 -35.58 13.90
N GLU A 736 -10.86 -35.55 12.58
CA GLU A 736 -9.84 -36.37 11.92
C GLU A 736 -8.42 -35.95 12.32
N ALA A 737 -8.15 -34.64 12.48
CA ALA A 737 -6.87 -34.17 12.99
C ALA A 737 -6.58 -34.67 14.42
N ILE A 738 -7.57 -34.57 15.32
CA ILE A 738 -7.51 -35.11 16.69
C ILE A 738 -7.28 -36.62 16.65
N HIS A 739 -7.99 -37.34 15.77
CA HIS A 739 -7.81 -38.77 15.58
C HIS A 739 -6.38 -39.12 15.16
N ARG A 740 -5.81 -38.38 14.19
CA ARG A 740 -4.42 -38.55 13.74
C ARG A 740 -3.41 -38.34 14.87
N VAL A 741 -3.56 -37.28 15.65
CA VAL A 741 -2.71 -37.01 16.83
C VAL A 741 -2.79 -38.14 17.86
N ASN A 742 -4.00 -38.60 18.17
CA ASN A 742 -4.20 -39.68 19.15
C ASN A 742 -3.65 -41.03 18.67
N LYS A 743 -3.78 -41.33 17.37
CA LYS A 743 -3.26 -42.56 16.77
C LYS A 743 -1.73 -42.61 16.78
N GLU A 744 -1.04 -41.51 16.46
CA GLU A 744 0.43 -41.48 16.54
C GLU A 744 0.95 -41.56 17.99
N LYS A 745 0.28 -40.92 18.96
CA LYS A 745 0.66 -41.07 20.39
C LYS A 745 0.68 -42.53 20.84
N GLN A 746 -0.29 -43.34 20.41
CA GLN A 746 -0.34 -44.76 20.76
C GLN A 746 0.83 -45.55 20.15
N LEU A 747 1.23 -45.23 18.91
CA LEU A 747 2.36 -45.87 18.22
C LEU A 747 3.70 -45.56 18.89
N PHE A 748 3.92 -44.32 19.35
CA PHE A 748 5.17 -43.93 20.01
C PHE A 748 5.23 -44.31 21.50
N SER A 749 4.10 -44.53 22.18
CA SER A 749 4.07 -45.05 23.55
C SER A 749 4.40 -46.55 23.67
N THR A 750 4.45 -47.28 22.54
CA THR A 750 4.70 -48.73 22.47
C THR A 750 6.08 -49.11 21.92
N THR A 751 6.91 -48.12 21.61
CA THR A 751 8.34 -48.23 21.21
C THR A 751 9.21 -47.56 22.26
#